data_AF-A0AAW6UUS5-F1
#
_entry.id   AF-A0AAW6UUS5-F1
#
_cell.length_a   1.000
_cell.length_b   1.000
_cell.length_c   1.000
_cell.angle_alpha   90.00
_cell.angle_beta   90.00
_cell.angle_gamma   90.00
#
_symmetry.space_group_name_H-M   'P 1'
#
loop_
_entity.id
_entity.type
_entity.pdbx_description
1 polymer ?
#
loop_
_entity_poly.entity_id
_entity_poly.type
_entity_poly.pdbx_seq_one_letter_code
_entity_poly.pdbx_strand_id
1 'polypeptide(L)'
;MDPKVKKSELAGTDSLDKQNTNAKLQQLDEFRRDATGEALTTNHGVKISDNQNSLKAGIRGSTLLEDFILREKITHFDHERIPERIVHARGVGAHGYFQAYEGNEKYTKASFLTDSSVQTPVFVRFSTVQGPRGSSDTVRDIRGFAIKFYTQEGNYDMVCNNAPVFFVQDGIKFPDFVHALKPEPHTEIPTAQSAHDTFWDFVSLVPETAHAVMWAMSDRGIPRNFRSMQGFGVHTFRLINAEGKGIFVKFHWTPKQGLTQLVWDEAQKIAGKDPDFHRRDLYDAIEDGNYPEWELGIQVVNEEDEMSFDFDLLDPTKIIPEELVPVIPIGKMVLNRNVDNFFAETEQIAFCPGHIVPGIDFTNDPLLQARLFSYTDTQLSRLGGPNFHQLPINRAVCPFHNNQRDGMHQTFVHRGQAPYEPDSIDSNWPVETPPAAQDGGFESYQERIDGNKIRARSESFNDHFSQTRLYYQSLAPHEQKHVVDAYVFELSKVKRIHIREREVKEILANIDLDLAQQVGLKLGIEVPKNSDKDLKKSSVEKSAKISFEAFIPKDIKARKIAVLVHDNVNQANVDAIQQWAKAESAVAHILTPTPGPVLNDKKMPLASDGMQKGEPSVMYDAVVIVDGDNYDVVKMDGVATHYILEAYKHLKPIVFLGDKKNLLNDLQLVVDKGTLHDEGFNAVSDQFKELIRNHRIWAREAIAEGIPA
;
A
#
# COMPACT_ATOMS: atom_id res chain seq x y z
N MET A 1 -9.95 16.60 -33.88
CA MET A 1 -9.89 15.32 -34.61
C MET A 1 -10.82 14.35 -33.91
N ASP A 2 -11.62 13.64 -34.68
CA ASP A 2 -12.78 12.84 -34.24
C ASP A 2 -12.37 11.68 -33.30
N PRO A 3 -12.73 11.66 -32.00
CA PRO A 3 -12.35 10.56 -31.13
C PRO A 3 -13.46 9.51 -31.16
N LYS A 4 -13.61 8.83 -32.30
CA LYS A 4 -14.08 7.44 -32.23
C LYS A 4 -12.92 6.64 -31.66
N VAL A 5 -12.82 6.63 -30.33
CA VAL A 5 -12.02 5.62 -29.62
C VAL A 5 -12.55 4.28 -30.11
N LYS A 6 -11.83 3.65 -31.04
CA LYS A 6 -12.17 2.30 -31.48
C LYS A 6 -12.12 1.45 -30.21
N LYS A 7 -13.22 0.76 -29.90
CA LYS A 7 -13.20 -0.29 -28.87
C LYS A 7 -12.07 -1.24 -29.24
N SER A 8 -11.09 -1.38 -28.36
CA SER A 8 -9.97 -2.27 -28.61
C SER A 8 -10.37 -3.70 -28.29
N GLU A 9 -10.35 -4.58 -29.28
CA GLU A 9 -10.59 -6.02 -29.08
C GLU A 9 -9.45 -6.67 -28.26
N LEU A 10 -8.25 -6.05 -28.26
CA LEU A 10 -7.07 -6.53 -27.53
C LEU A 10 -7.00 -6.06 -26.07
N ALA A 11 -7.78 -5.05 -25.67
CA ALA A 11 -7.78 -4.55 -24.28
C ALA A 11 -8.49 -5.49 -23.29
N GLY A 12 -8.98 -6.65 -23.74
CA GLY A 12 -9.82 -7.54 -22.93
C GLY A 12 -11.26 -7.07 -22.86
N THR A 13 -12.14 -7.93 -22.36
CA THR A 13 -13.60 -7.71 -22.28
C THR A 13 -13.96 -6.43 -21.51
N ASP A 14 -15.12 -5.84 -21.85
CA ASP A 14 -15.74 -4.61 -21.29
C ASP A 14 -15.92 -4.65 -19.74
N SER A 15 -14.87 -4.80 -18.94
CA SER A 15 -14.93 -4.69 -17.48
C SER A 15 -15.38 -3.29 -17.08
N LEU A 16 -16.01 -3.18 -15.90
CA LEU A 16 -16.63 -1.93 -15.44
C LEU A 16 -15.61 -0.79 -15.35
N ASP A 17 -14.38 -1.11 -14.99
CA ASP A 17 -13.29 -0.14 -14.81
C ASP A 17 -12.85 0.51 -16.13
N LYS A 18 -12.90 -0.21 -17.26
CA LYS A 18 -12.53 0.32 -18.59
C LYS A 18 -13.51 1.37 -19.11
N GLN A 19 -14.71 1.46 -18.54
CA GLN A 19 -15.69 2.51 -18.84
C GLN A 19 -15.37 3.83 -18.11
N ASN A 20 -14.55 3.79 -17.06
CA ASN A 20 -14.17 4.97 -16.30
C ASN A 20 -13.13 5.79 -17.06
N THR A 21 -13.30 7.10 -17.08
CA THR A 21 -12.39 8.04 -17.73
C THR A 21 -12.22 9.30 -16.89
N ASN A 22 -11.14 10.02 -17.13
CA ASN A 22 -10.83 11.32 -16.57
C ASN A 22 -9.83 12.05 -17.50
N ALA A 23 -9.50 13.31 -17.21
CA ALA A 23 -8.60 14.09 -18.08
C ALA A 23 -7.21 13.43 -18.26
N LYS A 24 -6.69 12.73 -17.24
CA LYS A 24 -5.40 12.04 -17.36
C LYS A 24 -5.47 10.83 -18.29
N LEU A 25 -6.53 10.02 -18.16
CA LEU A 25 -6.75 8.85 -19.01
C LEU A 25 -6.97 9.26 -20.48
N GLN A 26 -7.69 10.36 -20.71
CA GLN A 26 -7.86 10.95 -22.04
C GLN A 26 -6.53 11.41 -22.64
N GLN A 27 -5.65 12.04 -21.84
CA GLN A 27 -4.30 12.38 -22.28
C GLN A 27 -3.47 11.11 -22.63
N LEU A 28 -3.65 10.02 -21.88
CA LEU A 28 -2.96 8.75 -22.17
C LEU A 28 -3.45 8.06 -23.46
N ASP A 29 -4.67 8.35 -23.92
CA ASP A 29 -5.20 7.77 -25.16
C ASP A 29 -4.36 8.13 -26.40
N GLU A 30 -3.64 9.26 -26.39
CA GLU A 30 -2.68 9.64 -27.44
C GLU A 30 -1.51 8.63 -27.57
N PHE A 31 -1.19 7.94 -26.47
CA PHE A 31 -0.05 7.04 -26.36
C PHE A 31 -0.45 5.57 -26.44
N ARG A 32 -1.74 5.25 -26.33
CA ARG A 32 -2.22 3.87 -26.49
C ARG A 32 -2.00 3.37 -27.91
N ARG A 33 -1.69 2.08 -28.03
CA ARG A 33 -1.48 1.39 -29.31
C ARG A 33 -2.29 0.10 -29.29
N ASP A 34 -3.23 0.00 -30.23
CA ASP A 34 -4.03 -1.19 -30.48
C ASP A 34 -3.62 -1.77 -31.83
N ALA A 35 -3.20 -3.03 -31.83
CA ALA A 35 -2.72 -3.74 -33.02
C ALA A 35 -3.80 -4.61 -33.71
N THR A 36 -5.07 -4.50 -33.30
CA THR A 36 -6.18 -5.27 -33.90
C THR A 36 -6.28 -4.98 -35.40
N GLY A 37 -6.06 -6.01 -36.23
CA GLY A 37 -6.12 -5.89 -37.69
C GLY A 37 -4.87 -5.26 -38.34
N GLU A 38 -3.84 -4.93 -37.56
CA GLU A 38 -2.60 -4.35 -38.06
C GLU A 38 -1.56 -5.42 -38.43
N ALA A 39 -0.63 -5.08 -39.33
CA ALA A 39 0.46 -5.98 -39.70
C ALA A 39 1.56 -5.98 -38.62
N LEU A 40 2.13 -7.14 -38.31
CA LEU A 40 3.36 -7.22 -37.52
C LEU A 40 4.49 -6.51 -38.27
N THR A 41 5.14 -5.56 -37.61
CA THR A 41 6.21 -4.73 -38.18
C THR A 41 7.42 -4.66 -37.27
N THR A 42 8.56 -4.24 -37.82
CA THR A 42 9.66 -3.70 -37.03
C THR A 42 9.29 -2.35 -36.43
N ASN A 43 10.07 -1.82 -35.49
CA ASN A 43 9.86 -0.48 -34.93
C ASN A 43 10.05 0.63 -35.98
N HIS A 44 10.66 0.32 -37.12
CA HIS A 44 10.77 1.20 -38.29
C HIS A 44 9.63 1.03 -39.30
N GLY A 45 8.59 0.25 -38.98
CA GLY A 45 7.39 0.08 -39.82
C GLY A 45 7.54 -0.90 -40.98
N VAL A 46 8.60 -1.72 -41.02
CA VAL A 46 8.79 -2.74 -42.06
C VAL A 46 7.96 -3.98 -41.71
N LYS A 47 7.05 -4.40 -42.61
CA LYS A 47 6.23 -5.59 -42.41
C LYS A 47 7.08 -6.86 -42.35
N ILE A 48 6.81 -7.72 -41.37
CA ILE A 48 7.54 -8.98 -41.15
C ILE A 48 6.76 -10.12 -41.81
N SER A 49 7.40 -10.84 -42.74
CA SER A 49 6.78 -11.99 -43.42
C SER A 49 6.85 -13.28 -42.60
N ASP A 50 7.91 -13.49 -41.83
CA ASP A 50 8.12 -14.67 -40.98
C ASP A 50 8.77 -14.25 -39.64
N ASN A 51 8.05 -14.42 -38.54
CA ASN A 51 8.51 -14.14 -37.18
C ASN A 51 8.89 -15.42 -36.40
N GLN A 52 8.98 -16.56 -37.10
CA GLN A 52 9.27 -17.88 -36.55
C GLN A 52 10.72 -18.29 -36.78
N ASN A 53 11.39 -17.68 -37.75
CA ASN A 53 12.73 -18.07 -38.19
C ASN A 53 13.68 -16.88 -38.31
N SER A 54 14.93 -17.07 -37.88
CA SER A 54 16.04 -16.24 -38.33
C SER A 54 16.39 -16.52 -39.80
N LEU A 55 16.91 -15.51 -40.48
CA LEU A 55 17.56 -15.63 -41.78
C LEU A 55 18.85 -16.44 -41.65
N LYS A 56 18.97 -17.49 -42.47
CA LYS A 56 20.07 -18.46 -42.44
C LYS A 56 20.60 -18.78 -43.83
N ALA A 57 21.83 -19.26 -43.92
CA ALA A 57 22.42 -19.83 -45.15
C ALA A 57 21.80 -21.22 -45.49
N GLY A 58 20.53 -21.23 -45.87
CA GLY A 58 19.73 -22.44 -46.07
C GLY A 58 18.99 -22.87 -44.79
N ILE A 59 17.98 -23.75 -44.94
CA ILE A 59 17.04 -24.15 -43.86
C ILE A 59 17.77 -24.67 -42.61
N ARG A 60 18.93 -25.31 -42.80
CA ARG A 60 19.78 -25.89 -41.74
C ARG A 60 21.18 -25.27 -41.68
N GLY A 61 21.35 -24.06 -42.19
CA GLY A 61 22.62 -23.32 -42.18
C GLY A 61 22.75 -22.35 -41.01
N SER A 62 23.84 -21.59 -40.99
CA SER A 62 24.14 -20.59 -39.95
C SER A 62 23.27 -19.33 -40.10
N THR A 63 22.91 -18.71 -38.98
CA THR A 63 22.25 -17.38 -38.94
C THR A 63 23.15 -16.31 -39.53
N LEU A 64 22.57 -15.39 -40.30
CA LEU A 64 23.29 -14.32 -41.00
C LEU A 64 23.17 -12.98 -40.25
N LEU A 65 24.28 -12.23 -40.15
CA LEU A 65 24.31 -10.93 -39.46
C LEU A 65 23.45 -9.86 -40.16
N GLU A 66 23.18 -10.02 -41.46
CA GLU A 66 22.31 -9.12 -42.22
C GLU A 66 20.83 -9.17 -41.78
N ASP A 67 20.45 -10.15 -40.93
CA ASP A 67 19.11 -10.24 -40.34
C ASP A 67 18.83 -9.10 -39.35
N PHE A 68 18.35 -7.97 -39.88
CA PHE A 68 18.02 -6.80 -39.07
C PHE A 68 16.77 -7.00 -38.23
N ILE A 69 15.81 -7.82 -38.67
CA ILE A 69 14.57 -8.10 -37.92
C ILE A 69 14.91 -8.85 -36.63
N LEU A 70 15.72 -9.90 -36.73
CA LEU A 70 16.22 -10.62 -35.55
C LEU A 70 16.97 -9.69 -34.61
N ARG A 71 17.95 -8.95 -35.13
CA ARG A 71 18.80 -8.08 -34.30
C ARG A 71 17.99 -7.01 -33.58
N GLU A 72 17.07 -6.36 -34.26
CA GLU A 72 16.23 -5.32 -33.68
C GLU A 72 15.33 -5.86 -32.57
N LYS A 73 14.65 -6.99 -32.81
CA LYS A 73 13.78 -7.64 -31.81
C LYS A 73 14.56 -8.07 -30.56
N ILE A 74 15.72 -8.71 -30.74
CA ILE A 74 16.58 -9.15 -29.64
C ILE A 74 17.19 -7.95 -28.90
N THR A 75 17.62 -6.91 -29.63
CA THR A 75 18.19 -5.71 -29.02
C THR A 75 17.18 -5.01 -28.13
N HIS A 76 15.92 -4.88 -28.54
CA HIS A 76 14.89 -4.31 -27.67
C HIS A 76 14.67 -5.19 -26.42
N PHE A 77 14.55 -6.51 -26.59
CA PHE A 77 14.40 -7.47 -25.48
C PHE A 77 15.54 -7.35 -24.45
N ASP A 78 16.78 -7.29 -24.92
CA ASP A 78 17.99 -7.20 -24.09
C ASP A 78 18.04 -5.92 -23.22
N HIS A 79 17.28 -4.88 -23.61
CA HIS A 79 17.25 -3.58 -22.94
C HIS A 79 15.88 -3.25 -22.32
N GLU A 80 15.02 -4.25 -22.07
CA GLU A 80 13.70 -4.03 -21.46
C GLU A 80 13.76 -3.58 -20.00
N ARG A 81 14.83 -3.91 -19.27
CA ARG A 81 14.91 -3.64 -17.82
C ARG A 81 15.58 -2.28 -17.57
N ILE A 82 14.90 -1.47 -16.77
CA ILE A 82 15.46 -0.26 -16.15
C ILE A 82 15.81 -0.54 -14.68
N PRO A 83 16.62 0.31 -14.02
CA PRO A 83 16.83 0.22 -12.58
C PRO A 83 15.48 0.27 -11.85
N GLU A 84 15.29 -0.58 -10.85
CA GLU A 84 14.16 -0.44 -9.93
C GLU A 84 14.35 0.77 -9.00
N ARG A 85 13.32 1.13 -8.23
CA ARG A 85 13.46 2.15 -7.17
C ARG A 85 14.38 1.61 -6.07
N ILE A 86 15.23 2.47 -5.50
CA ILE A 86 16.15 2.10 -4.42
C ILE A 86 15.43 1.49 -3.21
N VAL A 87 14.31 2.12 -2.83
CA VAL A 87 13.32 1.66 -1.85
C VAL A 87 11.95 1.68 -2.51
N HIS A 88 10.99 0.93 -1.96
CA HIS A 88 9.64 0.82 -2.53
C HIS A 88 9.61 0.26 -3.95
N ALA A 89 10.55 -0.64 -4.28
CA ALA A 89 10.65 -1.27 -5.60
C ALA A 89 9.41 -2.13 -5.90
N ARG A 90 8.98 -2.96 -4.94
CA ARG A 90 7.75 -3.75 -5.06
C ARG A 90 6.53 -2.88 -4.83
N GLY A 91 5.68 -2.75 -5.85
CA GLY A 91 4.44 -1.98 -5.76
C GLY A 91 3.45 -2.28 -6.87
N VAL A 92 2.27 -1.66 -6.77
CA VAL A 92 1.16 -1.71 -7.74
C VAL A 92 0.53 -0.32 -7.81
N GLY A 93 0.05 0.07 -9.00
CA GLY A 93 -0.61 1.35 -9.17
C GLY A 93 -1.95 1.26 -9.87
N ALA A 94 -2.81 2.24 -9.60
CA ALA A 94 -4.14 2.36 -10.16
C ALA A 94 -4.52 3.83 -10.37
N HIS A 95 -5.41 4.06 -11.33
CA HIS A 95 -5.99 5.37 -11.62
C HIS A 95 -7.26 5.60 -10.82
N GLY A 96 -7.59 6.87 -10.65
CA GLY A 96 -8.80 7.29 -9.95
C GLY A 96 -9.06 8.77 -10.09
N TYR A 97 -9.84 9.29 -9.15
CA TYR A 97 -10.04 10.73 -8.98
C TYR A 97 -10.10 11.10 -7.50
N PHE A 98 -9.80 12.36 -7.22
CA PHE A 98 -10.02 13.02 -5.95
C PHE A 98 -11.05 14.14 -6.12
N GLN A 99 -11.89 14.34 -5.12
CA GLN A 99 -12.84 15.44 -5.06
C GLN A 99 -12.83 16.06 -3.67
N ALA A 100 -12.65 17.38 -3.61
CA ALA A 100 -12.67 18.14 -2.37
C ALA A 100 -14.09 18.28 -1.81
N TYR A 101 -14.20 18.41 -0.49
CA TYR A 101 -15.40 18.91 0.17
C TYR A 101 -15.38 20.45 0.19
N GLU A 102 -16.55 21.05 0.38
CA GLU A 102 -16.69 22.52 0.42
C GLU A 102 -16.02 23.13 1.68
N GLY A 103 -15.56 24.38 1.57
CA GLY A 103 -15.13 25.18 2.71
C GLY A 103 -13.64 25.08 3.06
N ASN A 104 -12.80 24.59 2.15
CA ASN A 104 -11.35 24.46 2.37
C ASN A 104 -10.56 25.75 2.09
N GLU A 105 -11.19 26.78 1.52
CA GLU A 105 -10.57 28.07 1.13
C GLU A 105 -9.95 28.81 2.33
N LYS A 106 -10.51 28.58 3.53
CA LYS A 106 -9.97 29.11 4.79
C LYS A 106 -8.57 28.57 5.11
N TYR A 107 -8.20 27.41 4.56
CA TYR A 107 -6.94 26.72 4.83
C TYR A 107 -5.92 26.93 3.72
N THR A 108 -6.37 26.88 2.46
CA THR A 108 -5.47 26.83 1.30
C THR A 108 -6.06 27.54 0.09
N LYS A 109 -5.19 28.06 -0.78
CA LYS A 109 -5.54 28.52 -2.14
C LYS A 109 -5.32 27.46 -3.23
N ALA A 110 -4.93 26.24 -2.86
CA ALA A 110 -4.71 25.16 -3.82
C ALA A 110 -6.05 24.74 -4.47
N SER A 111 -6.21 25.03 -5.75
CA SER A 111 -7.49 24.89 -6.47
C SER A 111 -8.14 23.50 -6.37
N PHE A 112 -7.33 22.43 -6.41
CA PHE A 112 -7.82 21.06 -6.30
C PHE A 112 -8.42 20.70 -4.92
N LEU A 113 -8.15 21.52 -3.90
CA LEU A 113 -8.71 21.39 -2.56
C LEU A 113 -9.88 22.35 -2.32
N THR A 114 -10.04 23.41 -3.12
CA THR A 114 -11.09 24.43 -2.90
C THR A 114 -12.27 24.29 -3.86
N ASP A 115 -12.06 23.79 -5.07
CA ASP A 115 -13.16 23.57 -6.03
C ASP A 115 -13.77 22.18 -5.87
N SER A 116 -14.87 22.09 -5.11
CA SER A 116 -15.61 20.84 -4.87
C SER A 116 -16.33 20.30 -6.12
N SER A 117 -16.45 21.09 -7.18
CA SER A 117 -17.10 20.67 -8.43
C SER A 117 -16.16 19.86 -9.35
N VAL A 118 -14.86 19.91 -9.08
CA VAL A 118 -13.83 19.27 -9.92
C VAL A 118 -13.45 17.90 -9.37
N GLN A 119 -13.47 16.91 -10.26
CA GLN A 119 -12.81 15.63 -10.03
C GLN A 119 -11.38 15.70 -10.56
N THR A 120 -10.43 15.90 -9.66
CA THR A 120 -9.00 15.93 -9.98
C THR A 120 -8.54 14.51 -10.29
N PRO A 121 -8.03 14.21 -11.50
CA PRO A 121 -7.47 12.89 -11.78
C PRO A 121 -6.34 12.56 -10.81
N VAL A 122 -6.27 11.30 -10.37
CA VAL A 122 -5.14 10.81 -9.58
C VAL A 122 -4.56 9.52 -10.12
N PHE A 123 -3.28 9.31 -9.84
CA PHE A 123 -2.68 7.99 -9.91
C PHE A 123 -2.06 7.66 -8.55
N VAL A 124 -2.39 6.49 -8.02
CA VAL A 124 -1.86 6.00 -6.75
C VAL A 124 -0.93 4.83 -6.99
N ARG A 125 0.19 4.79 -6.25
CA ARG A 125 1.05 3.62 -6.17
C ARG A 125 1.24 3.20 -4.72
N PHE A 126 0.83 1.97 -4.43
CA PHE A 126 1.12 1.30 -3.16
C PHE A 126 2.40 0.47 -3.28
N SER A 127 3.10 0.27 -2.16
CA SER A 127 4.37 -0.46 -2.16
C SER A 127 4.75 -0.99 -0.79
N THR A 128 5.62 -2.00 -0.73
CA THR A 128 6.45 -2.28 0.46
C THR A 128 7.64 -1.32 0.48
N VAL A 129 8.65 -1.48 1.36
CA VAL A 129 9.86 -0.63 1.39
C VAL A 129 11.12 -1.42 1.02
N GLN A 130 11.37 -2.52 1.72
CA GLN A 130 12.68 -3.21 1.71
C GLN A 130 12.90 -4.02 0.44
N GLY A 131 11.91 -4.82 0.06
CA GLY A 131 12.08 -5.85 -0.98
C GLY A 131 12.34 -5.30 -2.38
N PRO A 132 13.10 -6.02 -3.22
CA PRO A 132 13.24 -5.72 -4.65
C PRO A 132 11.91 -5.94 -5.39
N ARG A 133 11.79 -5.53 -6.65
CA ARG A 133 10.51 -5.55 -7.41
C ARG A 133 9.80 -6.92 -7.46
N GLY A 134 10.56 -8.01 -7.31
CA GLY A 134 10.08 -9.39 -7.32
C GLY A 134 9.81 -10.00 -5.95
N SER A 135 9.88 -9.23 -4.85
CA SER A 135 9.52 -9.73 -3.52
C SER A 135 8.00 -9.94 -3.36
N SER A 136 7.61 -10.55 -2.24
CA SER A 136 6.20 -10.79 -1.90
C SER A 136 5.49 -9.57 -1.29
N ASP A 137 4.17 -9.50 -1.46
CA ASP A 137 3.33 -8.39 -0.98
C ASP A 137 3.05 -8.41 0.54
N THR A 138 2.80 -9.58 1.13
CA THR A 138 2.32 -9.76 2.51
C THR A 138 3.44 -9.85 3.56
N VAL A 139 4.59 -9.26 3.28
CA VAL A 139 5.74 -9.21 4.21
C VAL A 139 5.45 -8.27 5.39
N ARG A 140 6.17 -8.42 6.52
CA ARG A 140 6.16 -7.41 7.58
C ARG A 140 7.02 -6.24 7.15
N ASP A 141 6.40 -5.11 6.88
CA ASP A 141 7.07 -3.90 6.38
C ASP A 141 6.17 -2.67 6.57
N ILE A 142 6.72 -1.47 6.48
CA ILE A 142 5.91 -0.28 6.23
C ILE A 142 5.40 -0.35 4.78
N ARG A 143 4.23 0.24 4.53
CA ARG A 143 3.70 0.38 3.17
C ARG A 143 3.80 1.82 2.70
N GLY A 144 4.34 2.03 1.51
CA GLY A 144 4.26 3.31 0.81
C GLY A 144 2.89 3.50 0.19
N PHE A 145 2.38 4.73 0.24
CA PHE A 145 1.10 5.16 -0.32
C PHE A 145 1.32 6.50 -1.03
N ALA A 146 1.77 6.46 -2.28
CA ALA A 146 2.07 7.67 -3.06
C ALA A 146 0.90 8.03 -3.97
N ILE A 147 0.44 9.29 -3.91
CA ILE A 147 -0.66 9.82 -4.73
C ILE A 147 -0.12 10.98 -5.58
N LYS A 148 -0.35 10.92 -6.89
CA LYS A 148 -0.11 12.03 -7.82
C LYS A 148 -1.45 12.62 -8.20
N PHE A 149 -1.64 13.89 -7.93
CA PHE A 149 -2.78 14.70 -8.32
C PHE A 149 -2.41 15.46 -9.59
N TYR A 150 -3.17 15.23 -10.66
CA TYR A 150 -3.01 15.97 -11.90
C TYR A 150 -3.92 17.20 -11.85
N THR A 151 -3.47 18.26 -11.18
CA THR A 151 -4.27 19.48 -10.97
C THR A 151 -4.21 20.41 -12.19
N GLN A 152 -5.03 21.47 -12.18
CA GLN A 152 -4.98 22.51 -13.22
C GLN A 152 -3.80 23.48 -13.05
N GLU A 153 -3.13 23.47 -11.90
CA GLU A 153 -2.04 24.39 -11.53
C GLU A 153 -0.71 23.63 -11.31
N GLY A 154 -0.57 22.44 -11.90
CA GLY A 154 0.60 21.58 -11.79
C GLY A 154 0.31 20.21 -11.18
N ASN A 155 1.28 19.30 -11.26
CA ASN A 155 1.18 18.03 -10.56
C ASN A 155 1.55 18.21 -9.09
N TYR A 156 0.70 17.73 -8.18
CA TYR A 156 1.01 17.62 -6.75
C TYR A 156 1.24 16.16 -6.37
N ASP A 157 2.34 15.86 -5.67
CA ASP A 157 2.62 14.51 -5.19
C ASP A 157 2.59 14.43 -3.66
N MET A 158 1.62 13.68 -3.14
CA MET A 158 1.56 13.35 -1.72
C MET A 158 2.18 11.96 -1.51
N VAL A 159 3.41 11.92 -0.99
CA VAL A 159 4.20 10.68 -0.85
C VAL A 159 4.17 10.18 0.59
N CYS A 160 3.10 9.44 0.91
CA CYS A 160 2.75 8.96 2.25
C CYS A 160 3.30 7.56 2.55
N ASN A 161 3.21 7.18 3.84
CA ASN A 161 3.31 5.80 4.32
C ASN A 161 2.04 5.38 5.06
N ASN A 162 1.88 4.10 5.36
CA ASN A 162 0.79 3.58 6.21
C ASN A 162 1.05 3.70 7.72
N ALA A 163 2.16 4.33 8.11
CA ALA A 163 2.45 4.74 9.48
C ALA A 163 2.62 6.27 9.52
N PRO A 164 2.15 6.94 10.59
CA PRO A 164 2.18 8.40 10.72
C PRO A 164 3.54 8.98 11.11
N VAL A 165 4.56 8.14 11.24
CA VAL A 165 5.93 8.48 11.65
C VAL A 165 6.97 7.80 10.77
N PHE A 166 8.19 8.31 10.81
CA PHE A 166 9.36 7.71 10.16
C PHE A 166 10.39 7.16 11.16
N PHE A 167 11.33 6.36 10.66
CA PHE A 167 12.35 5.70 11.49
C PHE A 167 13.48 6.62 11.95
N VAL A 168 13.77 7.67 11.20
CA VAL A 168 14.88 8.59 11.50
C VAL A 168 14.38 10.03 11.43
N GLN A 169 15.00 10.89 12.23
CA GLN A 169 14.65 12.30 12.34
C GLN A 169 15.25 13.15 11.22
N ASP A 170 16.45 12.79 10.74
CA ASP A 170 17.20 13.57 9.77
C ASP A 170 17.52 12.72 8.52
N GLY A 171 17.35 13.30 7.34
CA GLY A 171 17.58 12.62 6.08
C GLY A 171 19.01 12.19 5.83
N ILE A 172 20.02 12.75 6.53
CA ILE A 172 21.40 12.27 6.43
C ILE A 172 21.54 10.81 6.91
N LYS A 173 20.67 10.36 7.81
CA LYS A 173 20.64 8.98 8.33
C LYS A 173 19.89 8.01 7.41
N PHE A 174 19.22 8.50 6.37
CA PHE A 174 18.40 7.66 5.50
C PHE A 174 19.19 6.53 4.82
N PRO A 175 20.39 6.75 4.25
CA PRO A 175 21.19 5.66 3.70
C PRO A 175 21.62 4.63 4.75
N ASP A 176 22.01 5.08 5.95
CA ASP A 176 22.40 4.17 7.04
C ASP A 176 21.25 3.25 7.46
N PHE A 177 20.06 3.83 7.67
CA PHE A 177 18.86 3.10 8.01
C PHE A 177 18.47 2.11 6.90
N VAL A 178 18.44 2.56 5.64
CA VAL A 178 18.07 1.71 4.50
C VAL A 178 19.08 0.58 4.33
N HIS A 179 20.39 0.83 4.46
CA HIS A 179 21.40 -0.22 4.40
C HIS A 179 21.26 -1.22 5.56
N ALA A 180 20.89 -0.77 6.76
CA ALA A 180 20.66 -1.64 7.90
C ALA A 180 19.43 -2.55 7.69
N LEU A 181 18.36 -2.03 7.08
CA LEU A 181 17.11 -2.75 6.76
C LEU A 181 17.21 -3.66 5.53
N LYS A 182 17.99 -3.27 4.51
CA LYS A 182 18.17 -4.03 3.27
C LYS A 182 18.93 -5.34 3.53
N PRO A 183 18.88 -6.29 2.57
CA PRO A 183 19.64 -7.53 2.69
C PRO A 183 21.14 -7.24 2.95
N GLU A 184 21.76 -8.01 3.83
CA GLU A 184 23.14 -7.74 4.26
C GLU A 184 24.12 -7.86 3.07
N PRO A 185 25.05 -6.92 2.88
CA PRO A 185 25.76 -6.74 1.60
C PRO A 185 26.69 -7.89 1.21
N HIS A 186 27.05 -8.76 2.15
CA HIS A 186 27.96 -9.88 1.91
C HIS A 186 27.24 -11.14 1.41
N THR A 187 25.91 -11.22 1.59
CA THR A 187 25.09 -12.38 1.19
C THR A 187 23.82 -12.01 0.42
N GLU A 188 23.42 -10.74 0.44
CA GLU A 188 22.12 -10.28 -0.04
C GLU A 188 20.95 -11.01 0.65
N ILE A 189 21.10 -11.31 1.95
CA ILE A 189 20.08 -11.99 2.77
C ILE A 189 19.79 -11.15 4.03
N PRO A 190 18.52 -11.07 4.48
CA PRO A 190 17.31 -11.66 3.90
C PRO A 190 16.55 -10.71 2.95
N THR A 191 15.80 -11.28 2.01
CA THR A 191 14.88 -10.51 1.15
C THR A 191 13.58 -10.18 1.89
N ALA A 192 13.19 -8.90 1.83
CA ALA A 192 11.91 -8.35 2.32
C ALA A 192 11.60 -8.66 3.79
N GLN A 193 12.62 -8.64 4.65
CA GLN A 193 12.51 -8.93 6.08
C GLN A 193 13.47 -8.03 6.87
N SER A 194 13.02 -7.50 8.01
CA SER A 194 13.85 -6.81 9.00
C SER A 194 14.52 -7.77 10.00
N ALA A 195 14.21 -9.07 9.92
CA ALA A 195 14.56 -10.06 10.92
C ALA A 195 16.01 -10.58 10.77
N HIS A 196 16.99 -9.68 10.88
CA HIS A 196 18.41 -9.97 10.76
C HIS A 196 19.27 -8.98 11.55
N ASP A 197 20.56 -9.29 11.68
CA ASP A 197 21.45 -8.63 12.63
C ASP A 197 21.63 -7.14 12.35
N THR A 198 21.84 -6.72 11.10
CA THR A 198 22.14 -5.30 10.81
C THR A 198 20.99 -4.35 11.12
N PHE A 199 19.75 -4.77 10.86
CA PHE A 199 18.58 -3.94 11.17
C PHE A 199 18.46 -3.72 12.67
N TRP A 200 18.48 -4.81 13.45
CA TRP A 200 18.34 -4.74 14.89
C TRP A 200 19.57 -4.13 15.59
N ASP A 201 20.78 -4.21 15.00
CA ASP A 201 21.93 -3.45 15.51
C ASP A 201 21.68 -1.95 15.39
N PHE A 202 21.26 -1.48 14.21
CA PHE A 202 20.95 -0.07 13.98
C PHE A 202 19.84 0.42 14.92
N VAL A 203 18.70 -0.29 14.97
CA VAL A 203 17.55 0.06 15.82
C VAL A 203 17.96 0.16 17.29
N SER A 204 18.73 -0.81 17.79
CA SER A 204 19.16 -0.83 19.19
C SER A 204 20.20 0.26 19.55
N LEU A 205 20.84 0.89 18.55
CA LEU A 205 21.80 1.99 18.71
C LEU A 205 21.20 3.37 18.42
N VAL A 206 20.02 3.42 17.78
CA VAL A 206 19.40 4.64 17.27
C VAL A 206 17.97 4.70 17.79
N PRO A 207 17.75 5.09 19.07
CA PRO A 207 16.45 5.00 19.74
C PRO A 207 15.33 5.81 19.08
N GLU A 208 15.64 6.84 18.29
CA GLU A 208 14.64 7.58 17.50
C GLU A 208 13.81 6.68 16.57
N THR A 209 14.31 5.49 16.24
CA THR A 209 13.60 4.47 15.44
C THR A 209 12.44 3.79 16.18
N ALA A 210 12.44 3.83 17.52
CA ALA A 210 11.56 3.01 18.36
C ALA A 210 10.08 3.13 17.99
N HIS A 211 9.61 4.34 17.67
CA HIS A 211 8.20 4.57 17.36
C HIS A 211 7.80 3.89 16.04
N ALA A 212 8.51 4.14 14.95
CA ALA A 212 8.21 3.52 13.66
C ALA A 212 8.41 2.00 13.67
N VAL A 213 9.40 1.49 14.42
CA VAL A 213 9.59 0.04 14.62
C VAL A 213 8.38 -0.56 15.33
N MET A 214 7.84 0.10 16.36
CA MET A 214 6.63 -0.36 17.05
C MET A 214 5.43 -0.48 16.10
N TRP A 215 5.25 0.47 15.18
CA TRP A 215 4.24 0.39 14.11
C TRP A 215 4.50 -0.79 13.15
N ALA A 216 5.76 -1.07 12.79
CA ALA A 216 6.09 -2.20 11.92
C ALA A 216 5.93 -3.57 12.62
N MET A 217 6.19 -3.63 13.92
CA MET A 217 6.03 -4.85 14.74
C MET A 217 4.56 -5.13 15.09
N SER A 218 3.70 -4.12 15.10
CA SER A 218 2.26 -4.34 15.18
C SER A 218 1.69 -4.87 13.86
N ASP A 219 0.42 -5.22 13.87
CA ASP A 219 -0.29 -5.69 12.69
C ASP A 219 -0.46 -4.62 11.60
N ARG A 220 -0.14 -3.35 11.89
CA ARG A 220 -0.01 -2.30 10.87
C ARG A 220 1.07 -2.63 9.84
N GLY A 221 2.07 -3.45 10.21
CA GLY A 221 3.11 -3.95 9.31
C GLY A 221 2.67 -5.08 8.37
N ILE A 222 1.47 -5.64 8.55
CA ILE A 222 0.94 -6.76 7.76
C ILE A 222 -0.54 -6.52 7.39
N PRO A 223 -0.87 -5.45 6.64
CA PRO A 223 -2.24 -5.16 6.26
C PRO A 223 -2.85 -6.30 5.45
N ARG A 224 -4.17 -6.50 5.59
CA ARG A 224 -4.93 -7.50 4.81
C ARG A 224 -4.84 -7.26 3.31
N ASN A 225 -4.90 -5.98 2.93
CA ASN A 225 -4.74 -5.47 1.57
C ASN A 225 -4.54 -3.95 1.59
N PHE A 226 -4.20 -3.36 0.46
CA PHE A 226 -3.97 -1.91 0.37
C PHE A 226 -5.24 -1.09 0.60
N ARG A 227 -6.41 -1.61 0.25
CA ARG A 227 -7.71 -0.92 0.46
C ARG A 227 -8.06 -0.73 1.94
N SER A 228 -7.51 -1.53 2.85
CA SER A 228 -7.82 -1.48 4.29
C SER A 228 -6.67 -0.97 5.16
N MET A 229 -5.83 -0.07 4.65
CA MET A 229 -4.81 0.64 5.43
C MET A 229 -4.99 2.16 5.38
N GLN A 230 -4.59 2.84 6.45
CA GLN A 230 -4.46 4.30 6.45
C GLN A 230 -3.24 4.74 5.63
N GLY A 231 -3.22 6.01 5.27
CA GLY A 231 -2.04 6.69 4.72
C GLY A 231 -1.77 7.99 5.47
N PHE A 232 -0.51 8.36 5.61
CA PHE A 232 -0.10 9.54 6.37
C PHE A 232 1.05 10.27 5.66
N GLY A 233 0.95 11.59 5.57
CA GLY A 233 2.02 12.43 5.02
C GLY A 233 3.30 12.41 5.86
N VAL A 234 3.21 11.94 7.12
CA VAL A 234 4.25 11.93 8.17
C VAL A 234 4.65 13.33 8.62
N HIS A 235 5.17 14.11 7.69
CA HIS A 235 5.69 15.45 7.93
C HIS A 235 4.57 16.44 8.22
N THR A 236 4.93 17.47 8.98
CA THR A 236 4.15 18.69 9.01
C THR A 236 4.44 19.49 7.75
N PHE A 237 3.39 19.88 7.02
CA PHE A 237 3.44 20.79 5.89
C PHE A 237 2.80 22.13 6.26
N ARG A 238 2.82 23.10 5.35
CA ARG A 238 1.99 24.30 5.44
C ARG A 238 0.89 24.30 4.39
N LEU A 239 -0.30 24.75 4.78
CA LEU A 239 -1.31 25.23 3.85
C LEU A 239 -1.35 26.76 3.93
N ILE A 240 -1.47 27.40 2.77
CA ILE A 240 -1.46 28.86 2.64
C ILE A 240 -2.74 29.29 1.95
N ASN A 241 -3.55 30.10 2.63
CA ASN A 241 -4.82 30.59 2.09
C ASN A 241 -4.61 31.77 1.10
N ALA A 242 -5.71 32.27 0.53
CA ALA A 242 -5.69 33.38 -0.42
C ALA A 242 -5.18 34.72 0.17
N GLU A 243 -5.19 34.87 1.49
CA GLU A 243 -4.72 36.05 2.23
C GLU A 243 -3.22 35.95 2.57
N GLY A 244 -2.57 34.83 2.24
CA GLY A 244 -1.17 34.55 2.57
C GLY A 244 -0.97 34.02 4.00
N LYS A 245 -2.04 33.70 4.73
CA LYS A 245 -1.93 33.10 6.07
C LYS A 245 -1.52 31.63 5.96
N GLY A 246 -0.41 31.28 6.61
CA GLY A 246 0.06 29.91 6.76
C GLY A 246 -0.55 29.21 7.98
N ILE A 247 -0.84 27.93 7.85
CA ILE A 247 -1.17 27.01 8.96
C ILE A 247 -0.38 25.72 8.81
N PHE A 248 -0.04 25.09 9.93
CA PHE A 248 0.59 23.78 9.92
C PHE A 248 -0.44 22.67 9.71
N VAL A 249 -0.05 21.66 8.93
CA VAL A 249 -0.91 20.54 8.60
C VAL A 249 -0.20 19.19 8.64
N LYS A 250 -0.87 18.16 9.17
CA LYS A 250 -0.54 16.75 8.89
C LYS A 250 -1.67 16.11 8.08
N PHE A 251 -1.31 15.42 6.99
CA PHE A 251 -2.27 14.76 6.09
C PHE A 251 -2.55 13.32 6.51
N HIS A 252 -3.82 12.93 6.45
CA HIS A 252 -4.34 11.61 6.79
C HIS A 252 -5.23 11.07 5.67
N TRP A 253 -5.10 9.78 5.37
CA TRP A 253 -6.01 9.04 4.50
C TRP A 253 -6.67 7.94 5.32
N THR A 254 -7.99 8.01 5.46
CA THR A 254 -8.77 7.01 6.18
C THR A 254 -9.57 6.17 5.20
N PRO A 255 -9.36 4.84 5.12
CA PRO A 255 -10.09 3.99 4.20
C PRO A 255 -11.56 3.89 4.61
N LYS A 256 -12.48 4.10 3.67
CA LYS A 256 -13.92 3.98 3.94
C LYS A 256 -14.36 2.55 4.22
N GLN A 257 -13.61 1.57 3.73
CA GLN A 257 -13.79 0.13 4.00
C GLN A 257 -13.18 -0.33 5.34
N GLY A 258 -12.72 0.60 6.20
CA GLY A 258 -12.16 0.26 7.52
C GLY A 258 -10.76 -0.33 7.48
N LEU A 259 -10.21 -0.62 8.66
CA LEU A 259 -8.87 -1.18 8.80
C LEU A 259 -8.91 -2.67 9.07
N THR A 260 -8.05 -3.41 8.37
CA THR A 260 -7.83 -4.84 8.63
C THR A 260 -6.42 -5.30 8.31
N GLN A 261 -6.04 -6.37 9.00
CA GLN A 261 -4.70 -6.95 9.02
C GLN A 261 -4.72 -8.45 8.74
N LEU A 262 -3.56 -9.01 8.46
CA LEU A 262 -3.32 -10.44 8.57
C LEU A 262 -2.83 -10.76 9.98
N VAL A 263 -2.76 -12.05 10.32
CA VAL A 263 -1.91 -12.53 11.42
C VAL A 263 -0.58 -13.04 10.84
N TRP A 264 0.48 -13.10 11.64
CA TRP A 264 1.83 -13.30 11.09
C TRP A 264 2.04 -14.63 10.34
N ASP A 265 1.56 -15.75 10.88
CA ASP A 265 1.66 -17.06 10.21
C ASP A 265 0.94 -17.06 8.85
N GLU A 266 -0.26 -16.47 8.81
CA GLU A 266 -1.04 -16.30 7.58
C GLU A 266 -0.28 -15.44 6.55
N ALA A 267 0.25 -14.29 6.98
CA ALA A 267 1.00 -13.38 6.12
C ALA A 267 2.24 -14.05 5.49
N GLN A 268 2.98 -14.84 6.29
CA GLN A 268 4.14 -15.59 5.83
C GLN A 268 3.75 -16.72 4.85
N LYS A 269 2.65 -17.42 5.11
CA LYS A 269 2.13 -18.47 4.21
C LYS A 269 1.66 -17.88 2.88
N ILE A 270 0.92 -16.76 2.90
CA ILE A 270 0.51 -16.07 1.67
C ILE A 270 1.73 -15.66 0.85
N ALA A 271 2.79 -15.14 1.49
CA ALA A 271 3.99 -14.69 0.79
C ALA A 271 4.67 -15.77 -0.06
N GLY A 272 4.45 -17.06 0.25
CA GLY A 272 4.88 -18.19 -0.58
C GLY A 272 3.80 -18.77 -1.51
N LYS A 273 2.51 -18.65 -1.17
CA LYS A 273 1.39 -19.21 -1.94
C LYS A 273 0.91 -18.28 -3.06
N ASP A 274 0.82 -16.98 -2.79
CA ASP A 274 0.56 -15.93 -3.76
C ASP A 274 1.38 -14.68 -3.38
N PRO A 275 2.62 -14.54 -3.91
CA PRO A 275 3.44 -13.37 -3.64
C PRO A 275 2.85 -12.07 -4.23
N ASP A 276 1.83 -12.17 -5.09
CA ASP A 276 1.13 -11.04 -5.72
C ASP A 276 -0.24 -10.73 -5.08
N PHE A 277 -0.49 -11.23 -3.87
CA PHE A 277 -1.80 -11.16 -3.21
C PHE A 277 -2.39 -9.75 -3.09
N HIS A 278 -1.63 -8.74 -2.64
CA HIS A 278 -2.17 -7.37 -2.52
C HIS A 278 -2.32 -6.70 -3.87
N ARG A 279 -1.43 -6.98 -4.82
CA ARG A 279 -1.54 -6.53 -6.21
C ARG A 279 -2.81 -7.08 -6.87
N ARG A 280 -3.06 -8.37 -6.71
CA ARG A 280 -4.25 -9.06 -7.23
C ARG A 280 -5.53 -8.55 -6.58
N ASP A 281 -5.55 -8.44 -5.25
CA ASP A 281 -6.70 -7.88 -4.50
C ASP A 281 -7.12 -6.51 -5.02
N LEU A 282 -6.15 -5.59 -5.24
CA LEU A 282 -6.45 -4.27 -5.79
C LEU A 282 -6.97 -4.34 -7.23
N TYR A 283 -6.34 -5.16 -8.07
CA TYR A 283 -6.72 -5.31 -9.47
C TYR A 283 -8.14 -5.87 -9.61
N ASP A 284 -8.42 -7.01 -8.96
CA ASP A 284 -9.72 -7.68 -8.97
C ASP A 284 -10.80 -6.74 -8.43
N ALA A 285 -10.54 -6.06 -7.29
CA ALA A 285 -11.52 -5.16 -6.69
C ALA A 285 -11.90 -4.01 -7.62
N ILE A 286 -10.97 -3.49 -8.42
CA ILE A 286 -11.26 -2.44 -9.40
C ILE A 286 -12.02 -3.03 -10.60
N GLU A 287 -11.58 -4.15 -11.14
CA GLU A 287 -12.21 -4.81 -12.29
C GLU A 287 -13.69 -5.18 -12.01
N ASP A 288 -13.97 -5.63 -10.79
CA ASP A 288 -15.30 -6.02 -10.30
C ASP A 288 -16.20 -4.82 -9.90
N GLY A 289 -15.72 -3.58 -10.02
CA GLY A 289 -16.46 -2.39 -9.61
C GLY A 289 -16.52 -2.18 -8.08
N ASN A 290 -15.73 -2.93 -7.32
CA ASN A 290 -15.55 -2.78 -5.88
C ASN A 290 -14.54 -1.68 -5.52
N TYR A 291 -14.66 -0.51 -6.15
CA TYR A 291 -13.71 0.59 -6.06
C TYR A 291 -13.30 0.94 -4.61
N PRO A 292 -12.00 0.86 -4.28
CA PRO A 292 -11.49 1.32 -3.00
C PRO A 292 -11.64 2.83 -2.82
N GLU A 293 -12.07 3.26 -1.63
CA GLU A 293 -12.23 4.69 -1.30
C GLU A 293 -11.46 5.09 -0.04
N TRP A 294 -10.90 6.31 -0.04
CA TRP A 294 -10.28 6.93 1.13
C TRP A 294 -10.77 8.37 1.31
N GLU A 295 -10.91 8.79 2.55
CA GLU A 295 -11.17 10.18 2.92
C GLU A 295 -9.86 10.88 3.25
N LEU A 296 -9.58 12.01 2.59
CA LEU A 296 -8.48 12.89 2.96
C LEU A 296 -8.92 13.71 4.16
N GLY A 297 -8.09 13.71 5.20
CA GLY A 297 -8.25 14.54 6.36
C GLY A 297 -6.98 15.31 6.70
N ILE A 298 -7.15 16.40 7.44
CA ILE A 298 -6.06 17.24 7.91
C ILE A 298 -6.16 17.47 9.43
N GLN A 299 -5.02 17.41 10.11
CA GLN A 299 -4.88 18.01 11.43
C GLN A 299 -4.36 19.43 11.24
N VAL A 300 -5.03 20.42 11.83
CA VAL A 300 -4.70 21.83 11.65
C VAL A 300 -4.15 22.39 12.96
N VAL A 301 -2.96 22.98 12.88
CA VAL A 301 -2.32 23.69 13.99
C VAL A 301 -2.01 25.12 13.54
N ASN A 302 -2.39 26.11 14.32
CA ASN A 302 -2.05 27.50 14.00
C ASN A 302 -0.56 27.76 14.23
N GLU A 303 0.01 28.76 13.56
CA GLU A 303 1.43 29.07 13.67
C GLU A 303 1.82 29.45 15.11
N GLU A 304 0.96 30.17 15.82
CA GLU A 304 1.15 30.52 17.23
C GLU A 304 1.19 29.32 18.19
N ASP A 305 0.70 28.16 17.77
CA ASP A 305 0.61 26.93 18.58
C ASP A 305 1.75 25.94 18.29
N GLU A 306 2.72 26.29 17.44
CA GLU A 306 3.82 25.40 17.01
C GLU A 306 4.54 24.73 18.20
N MET A 307 4.78 25.51 19.26
CA MET A 307 5.53 25.10 20.44
C MET A 307 4.64 24.71 21.64
N SER A 308 3.32 24.54 21.43
CA SER A 308 2.35 24.26 22.50
C SER A 308 2.25 22.78 22.89
N PHE A 309 2.98 21.90 22.20
CA PHE A 309 2.95 20.45 22.40
C PHE A 309 4.16 19.97 23.22
N ASP A 310 4.05 18.78 23.81
CA ASP A 310 5.16 18.10 24.50
C ASP A 310 6.16 17.41 23.54
N PHE A 311 5.96 17.61 22.24
CA PHE A 311 6.79 17.13 21.14
C PHE A 311 6.92 18.23 20.08
N ASP A 312 7.94 18.12 19.23
CA ASP A 312 8.15 19.05 18.13
C ASP A 312 7.30 18.65 16.91
N LEU A 313 6.57 19.59 16.31
CA LEU A 313 5.78 19.33 15.11
C LEU A 313 6.65 18.97 13.90
N LEU A 314 7.91 19.39 13.89
CA LEU A 314 8.88 19.15 12.82
C LEU A 314 9.63 17.82 13.00
N ASP A 315 9.39 17.09 14.09
CA ASP A 315 9.97 15.77 14.32
C ASP A 315 9.14 14.70 13.59
N PRO A 316 9.66 14.06 12.52
CA PRO A 316 8.94 13.04 11.76
C PRO A 316 8.75 11.73 12.55
N THR A 317 9.37 11.59 13.72
CA THR A 317 9.16 10.44 14.63
C THR A 317 7.98 10.66 15.58
N LYS A 318 7.28 11.80 15.46
CA LYS A 318 6.15 12.18 16.33
C LYS A 318 4.83 12.29 15.58
N ILE A 319 3.78 11.77 16.20
CA ILE A 319 2.39 12.01 15.80
C ILE A 319 1.83 13.22 16.55
N ILE A 320 0.78 13.81 16.00
CA ILE A 320 -0.16 14.63 16.77
C ILE A 320 -1.30 13.69 17.17
N PRO A 321 -1.47 13.33 18.46
CA PRO A 321 -2.61 12.53 18.89
C PRO A 321 -3.94 13.18 18.49
N GLU A 322 -4.89 12.38 17.98
CA GLU A 322 -6.19 12.90 17.52
C GLU A 322 -7.02 13.51 18.66
N GLU A 323 -6.73 13.15 19.91
CA GLU A 323 -7.29 13.72 21.14
C GLU A 323 -6.86 15.18 21.37
N LEU A 324 -5.69 15.59 20.84
CA LEU A 324 -5.21 16.97 20.92
C LEU A 324 -5.67 17.78 19.72
N VAL A 325 -5.53 17.22 18.52
CA VAL A 325 -5.92 17.87 17.27
C VAL A 325 -6.70 16.87 16.42
N PRO A 326 -8.03 17.03 16.28
CA PRO A 326 -8.84 16.08 15.53
C PRO A 326 -8.53 16.15 14.03
N VAL A 327 -8.71 15.03 13.33
CA VAL A 327 -8.63 14.98 11.86
C VAL A 327 -9.93 15.56 11.27
N ILE A 328 -9.79 16.60 10.46
CA ILE A 328 -10.89 17.26 9.75
C ILE A 328 -10.97 16.69 8.33
N PRO A 329 -12.06 16.04 7.92
CA PRO A 329 -12.26 15.57 6.54
C PRO A 329 -12.35 16.75 5.56
N ILE A 330 -11.60 16.67 4.45
CA ILE A 330 -11.55 17.73 3.43
C ILE A 330 -11.77 17.24 1.99
N GLY A 331 -11.87 15.93 1.77
CA GLY A 331 -12.19 15.38 0.45
C GLY A 331 -12.14 13.86 0.40
N LYS A 332 -12.39 13.30 -0.78
CA LYS A 332 -12.46 11.85 -1.00
C LYS A 332 -11.72 11.45 -2.28
N MET A 333 -11.01 10.32 -2.21
CA MET A 333 -10.38 9.66 -3.35
C MET A 333 -11.05 8.32 -3.63
N VAL A 334 -11.26 8.02 -4.92
CA VAL A 334 -11.78 6.73 -5.41
C VAL A 334 -10.83 6.19 -6.46
N LEU A 335 -10.37 4.94 -6.31
CA LEU A 335 -9.60 4.24 -7.34
C LEU A 335 -10.52 3.35 -8.15
N ASN A 336 -10.63 3.64 -9.44
CA ASN A 336 -11.67 3.07 -10.29
C ASN A 336 -11.18 2.58 -11.65
N ARG A 337 -9.86 2.59 -11.92
CA ARG A 337 -9.35 2.04 -13.18
C ARG A 337 -7.96 1.43 -13.06
N ASN A 338 -7.83 0.19 -13.54
CA ASN A 338 -6.55 -0.49 -13.62
C ASN A 338 -5.70 0.08 -14.76
N VAL A 339 -4.39 -0.10 -14.66
CA VAL A 339 -3.44 0.25 -15.74
C VAL A 339 -3.67 -0.64 -16.96
N ASP A 340 -3.33 -0.14 -18.15
CA ASP A 340 -3.30 -0.96 -19.37
C ASP A 340 -1.92 -1.63 -19.54
N ASN A 341 -0.85 -0.97 -19.09
CA ASN A 341 0.49 -1.52 -19.06
C ASN A 341 1.23 -1.18 -17.77
N PHE A 342 1.55 -2.21 -16.98
CA PHE A 342 2.25 -2.07 -15.70
C PHE A 342 3.58 -1.31 -15.84
N PHE A 343 4.39 -1.60 -16.86
CA PHE A 343 5.70 -0.96 -17.02
C PHE A 343 5.57 0.53 -17.37
N ALA A 344 4.74 0.85 -18.37
CA ALA A 344 4.54 2.21 -18.86
C ALA A 344 3.91 3.14 -17.81
N GLU A 345 3.07 2.61 -16.93
CA GLU A 345 2.29 3.41 -16.00
C GLU A 345 2.77 3.23 -14.55
N THR A 346 2.85 2.00 -14.03
CA THR A 346 3.25 1.75 -12.63
C THR A 346 4.76 1.78 -12.41
N GLU A 347 5.55 1.18 -13.30
CA GLU A 347 7.00 1.14 -13.10
C GLU A 347 7.61 2.52 -13.39
N GLN A 348 7.17 3.18 -14.47
CA GLN A 348 7.74 4.45 -14.93
C GLN A 348 7.19 5.72 -14.25
N ILE A 349 6.13 5.63 -13.43
CA ILE A 349 5.69 6.81 -12.66
C ILE A 349 6.75 7.29 -11.68
N ALA A 350 6.95 8.60 -11.60
CA ALA A 350 7.84 9.27 -10.66
C ALA A 350 7.02 10.16 -9.74
N PHE A 351 7.14 9.91 -8.44
CA PHE A 351 6.62 10.78 -7.40
C PHE A 351 7.78 11.57 -6.79
N CYS A 352 7.52 12.77 -6.26
CA CYS A 352 8.49 13.55 -5.48
C CYS A 352 7.74 14.44 -4.50
N PRO A 353 7.99 14.39 -3.18
CA PRO A 353 7.34 15.30 -2.24
C PRO A 353 7.66 16.78 -2.49
N GLY A 354 8.69 17.08 -3.30
CA GLY A 354 8.98 18.43 -3.78
C GLY A 354 8.04 18.94 -4.89
N HIS A 355 7.21 18.08 -5.48
CA HIS A 355 6.16 18.50 -6.40
C HIS A 355 4.96 19.01 -5.61
N ILE A 356 5.00 20.28 -5.22
CA ILE A 356 3.89 21.02 -4.61
C ILE A 356 3.27 22.00 -5.59
N VAL A 357 2.10 22.55 -5.22
CA VAL A 357 1.36 23.56 -5.99
C VAL A 357 1.09 24.78 -5.10
N PRO A 358 0.84 25.98 -5.68
CA PRO A 358 0.49 27.16 -4.90
C PRO A 358 -0.61 26.88 -3.87
N GLY A 359 -0.39 27.33 -2.63
CA GLY A 359 -1.29 27.05 -1.50
C GLY A 359 -0.87 25.89 -0.60
N ILE A 360 0.20 25.17 -0.96
CA ILE A 360 0.90 24.20 -0.11
C ILE A 360 2.37 24.61 -0.05
N ASP A 361 3.00 24.49 1.11
CA ASP A 361 4.44 24.72 1.26
C ASP A 361 5.05 23.77 2.31
N PHE A 362 6.37 23.82 2.43
CA PHE A 362 7.15 22.96 3.30
C PHE A 362 7.30 23.53 4.72
N THR A 363 7.89 22.71 5.59
CA THR A 363 8.40 23.11 6.91
C THR A 363 9.88 22.72 7.02
N ASN A 364 10.51 23.07 8.15
CA ASN A 364 11.90 22.73 8.44
C ASN A 364 12.10 21.32 9.02
N ASP A 365 11.14 20.39 8.83
CA ASP A 365 11.35 18.98 9.12
C ASP A 365 12.62 18.48 8.38
N PRO A 366 13.69 18.09 9.10
CA PRO A 366 14.99 17.84 8.49
C PRO A 366 15.02 16.55 7.65
N LEU A 367 14.07 15.64 7.84
CA LEU A 367 13.90 14.49 6.96
C LEU A 367 13.20 14.93 5.67
N LEU A 368 12.13 15.72 5.74
CA LEU A 368 11.43 16.24 4.56
C LEU A 368 12.40 17.00 3.65
N GLN A 369 13.22 17.89 4.22
CA GLN A 369 14.18 18.71 3.48
C GLN A 369 15.13 17.87 2.61
N ALA A 370 15.66 16.76 3.12
CA ALA A 370 16.50 15.86 2.33
C ALA A 370 15.73 15.11 1.23
N ARG A 371 14.45 14.78 1.48
CA ARG A 371 13.58 14.14 0.48
C ARG A 371 13.32 15.05 -0.72
N LEU A 372 13.27 16.37 -0.53
CA LEU A 372 13.08 17.32 -1.64
C LEU A 372 14.20 17.22 -2.69
N PHE A 373 15.43 16.92 -2.26
CA PHE A 373 16.56 16.66 -3.14
C PHE A 373 16.48 15.27 -3.80
N SER A 374 16.33 14.23 -2.98
CA SER A 374 16.57 12.84 -3.38
C SER A 374 15.66 12.36 -4.52
N TYR A 375 14.38 12.74 -4.49
CA TYR A 375 13.38 12.17 -5.39
C TYR A 375 13.50 12.66 -6.83
N THR A 376 14.05 13.85 -7.07
CA THR A 376 14.39 14.32 -8.42
C THR A 376 15.67 13.65 -8.92
N ASP A 377 16.71 13.62 -8.07
CA ASP A 377 18.01 13.03 -8.39
C ASP A 377 17.91 11.56 -8.82
N THR A 378 17.21 10.74 -8.04
CA THR A 378 17.13 9.28 -8.30
C THR A 378 16.44 8.95 -9.64
N GLN A 379 15.61 9.85 -10.20
CA GLN A 379 14.98 9.60 -11.50
C GLN A 379 15.95 9.71 -12.67
N LEU A 380 17.06 10.43 -12.51
CA LEU A 380 18.03 10.65 -13.59
C LEU A 380 18.62 9.32 -14.07
N SER A 381 18.96 8.41 -13.15
CA SER A 381 19.42 7.07 -13.51
C SER A 381 18.26 6.10 -13.75
N ARG A 382 17.23 6.12 -12.89
CA ARG A 382 16.11 5.18 -12.95
C ARG A 382 15.32 5.29 -14.26
N LEU A 383 15.07 6.52 -14.72
CA LEU A 383 14.26 6.83 -15.91
C LEU A 383 15.09 7.39 -17.06
N GLY A 384 16.42 7.26 -17.00
CA GLY A 384 17.32 7.51 -18.13
C GLY A 384 17.57 8.98 -18.47
N GLY A 385 17.19 9.94 -17.64
CA GLY A 385 17.57 11.34 -17.80
C GLY A 385 16.57 12.35 -17.24
N PRO A 386 16.77 13.66 -17.50
CA PRO A 386 15.95 14.75 -16.93
C PRO A 386 14.55 14.87 -17.56
N ASN A 387 14.31 14.23 -18.71
CA ASN A 387 13.04 14.29 -19.43
C ASN A 387 12.00 13.25 -18.94
N PHE A 388 12.17 12.68 -17.74
CA PHE A 388 11.22 11.70 -17.19
C PHE A 388 9.79 12.24 -17.03
N HIS A 389 9.63 13.57 -16.93
CA HIS A 389 8.34 14.25 -16.90
C HIS A 389 7.56 14.13 -18.23
N GLN A 390 8.24 13.81 -19.34
CA GLN A 390 7.64 13.62 -20.65
C GLN A 390 7.07 12.20 -20.83
N LEU A 391 7.45 11.25 -19.97
CA LEU A 391 6.83 9.92 -19.97
C LEU A 391 5.32 10.07 -19.73
N PRO A 392 4.46 9.39 -20.51
CA PRO A 392 3.03 9.69 -20.56
C PRO A 392 2.36 9.76 -19.18
N ILE A 393 2.66 8.84 -18.27
CA ILE A 393 2.08 8.83 -16.93
C ILE A 393 2.53 10.04 -16.07
N ASN A 394 3.75 10.56 -16.25
CA ASN A 394 4.28 11.67 -15.44
C ASN A 394 3.85 13.05 -15.92
N ARG A 395 3.37 13.16 -17.16
CA ARG A 395 2.98 14.45 -17.76
C ARG A 395 1.86 15.12 -16.96
N ALA A 396 1.97 16.43 -16.75
CA ALA A 396 0.88 17.22 -16.21
C ALA A 396 -0.28 17.31 -17.23
N VAL A 397 -1.49 17.48 -16.71
CA VAL A 397 -2.68 17.72 -17.55
C VAL A 397 -2.84 19.21 -17.89
N CYS A 398 -2.25 20.09 -17.09
CA CYS A 398 -2.15 21.52 -17.35
C CYS A 398 -1.00 21.85 -18.32
N PRO A 399 -0.96 23.07 -18.89
CA PRO A 399 0.18 23.55 -19.67
C PRO A 399 1.48 23.60 -18.84
N PHE A 400 2.62 23.38 -19.49
CA PHE A 400 3.95 23.58 -18.90
C PHE A 400 4.91 24.07 -20.00
N HIS A 401 5.37 25.31 -19.89
CA HIS A 401 6.29 25.93 -20.82
C HIS A 401 7.42 26.59 -20.02
N ASN A 402 8.66 26.36 -20.43
CA ASN A 402 9.84 26.92 -19.78
C ASN A 402 11.02 26.95 -20.79
N ASN A 403 12.20 27.32 -20.29
CA ASN A 403 13.42 27.46 -21.08
C ASN A 403 14.40 26.27 -20.98
N GLN A 404 13.98 25.15 -20.38
CA GLN A 404 14.79 23.92 -20.37
C GLN A 404 14.77 23.26 -21.76
N ARG A 405 15.93 22.74 -22.21
CA ARG A 405 16.10 22.12 -23.53
C ARG A 405 16.96 20.86 -23.44
N ASP A 406 16.99 20.12 -24.55
CA ASP A 406 17.84 18.95 -24.77
C ASP A 406 17.58 17.81 -23.76
N GLY A 407 18.64 17.12 -23.33
CA GLY A 407 18.56 15.95 -22.47
C GLY A 407 18.21 14.65 -23.21
N MET A 408 18.50 13.52 -22.57
CA MET A 408 18.19 12.20 -23.11
C MET A 408 16.68 12.04 -23.35
N HIS A 409 16.30 11.39 -24.46
CA HIS A 409 14.91 11.12 -24.82
C HIS A 409 14.01 12.37 -24.88
N GLN A 410 14.54 13.51 -25.32
CA GLN A 410 13.74 14.71 -25.60
C GLN A 410 12.73 14.41 -26.72
N THR A 411 11.43 14.46 -26.41
CA THR A 411 10.34 14.20 -27.37
C THR A 411 9.64 15.47 -27.85
N PHE A 412 9.76 16.57 -27.11
CA PHE A 412 9.18 17.83 -27.52
C PHE A 412 10.06 18.56 -28.53
N VAL A 413 9.42 19.11 -29.55
CA VAL A 413 10.05 20.02 -30.52
C VAL A 413 9.63 21.44 -30.15
N HIS A 414 10.45 22.10 -29.35
CA HIS A 414 10.20 23.47 -28.91
C HIS A 414 10.22 24.44 -30.10
N ARG A 415 9.28 25.39 -30.12
CA ARG A 415 9.21 26.48 -31.09
C ARG A 415 9.63 27.79 -30.41
N GLY A 416 10.21 28.70 -31.18
CA GLY A 416 10.87 29.91 -30.66
C GLY A 416 12.39 29.83 -30.81
N GLN A 417 13.06 30.97 -30.71
CA GLN A 417 14.51 31.11 -30.76
C GLN A 417 15.17 31.22 -29.37
N ALA A 418 14.44 31.65 -28.33
CA ALA A 418 14.97 31.89 -26.98
C ALA A 418 14.85 30.66 -26.06
N PRO A 419 15.98 30.10 -25.60
CA PRO A 419 16.02 29.17 -24.47
C PRO A 419 16.54 29.84 -23.20
N TYR A 420 16.28 31.15 -23.01
CA TYR A 420 16.73 31.93 -21.85
C TYR A 420 15.73 33.04 -21.54
N GLU A 421 15.80 33.57 -20.32
CA GLU A 421 14.99 34.70 -19.84
C GLU A 421 15.93 35.62 -19.02
N PRO A 422 15.81 36.96 -19.11
CA PRO A 422 14.92 37.67 -20.02
C PRO A 422 15.41 37.66 -21.47
N ASP A 423 14.48 37.67 -22.43
CA ASP A 423 14.73 37.75 -23.87
C ASP A 423 13.82 38.79 -24.57
N SER A 424 14.27 39.29 -25.72
CA SER A 424 13.48 40.20 -26.58
C SER A 424 13.12 39.58 -27.94
N ILE A 425 13.73 38.46 -28.30
CA ILE A 425 13.57 37.85 -29.63
C ILE A 425 12.24 37.10 -29.76
N ASP A 426 11.75 36.54 -28.66
CA ASP A 426 10.44 35.89 -28.53
C ASP A 426 9.52 36.66 -27.58
N SER A 427 9.78 37.97 -27.40
CA SER A 427 9.00 38.86 -26.52
C SER A 427 8.91 38.37 -25.06
N ASN A 428 9.98 37.75 -24.55
CA ASN A 428 10.09 37.22 -23.19
C ASN A 428 9.16 36.04 -22.86
N TRP A 429 8.53 35.38 -23.85
CA TRP A 429 7.66 34.23 -23.57
C TRP A 429 8.45 32.92 -23.47
N PRO A 430 8.13 32.03 -22.52
CA PRO A 430 7.12 32.17 -21.47
C PRO A 430 7.54 33.15 -20.35
N VAL A 431 6.60 33.93 -19.83
CA VAL A 431 6.84 34.92 -18.76
C VAL A 431 6.52 34.37 -17.37
N GLU A 432 7.10 35.00 -16.34
CA GLU A 432 6.75 34.76 -14.94
C GLU A 432 5.30 35.19 -14.63
N THR A 433 4.64 34.44 -13.74
CA THR A 433 3.31 34.78 -13.21
C THR A 433 3.45 35.34 -11.80
N PRO A 434 2.95 36.55 -11.49
CA PRO A 434 2.93 37.07 -10.12
C PRO A 434 2.13 36.18 -9.15
N PRO A 435 2.46 36.16 -7.84
CA PRO A 435 1.63 35.47 -6.86
C PRO A 435 0.24 36.12 -6.78
N ALA A 436 -0.79 35.28 -6.68
CA ALA A 436 -2.18 35.71 -6.60
C ALA A 436 -2.99 34.77 -5.68
N ALA A 437 -4.24 35.18 -5.42
CA ALA A 437 -5.23 34.41 -4.65
C ALA A 437 -5.72 33.16 -5.39
N GLN A 438 -5.72 33.18 -6.73
CA GLN A 438 -6.12 32.09 -7.63
C GLN A 438 -5.28 32.21 -8.90
N ASP A 439 -4.91 31.08 -9.53
CA ASP A 439 -4.14 31.06 -10.79
C ASP A 439 -2.84 31.90 -10.73
N GLY A 440 -2.19 31.90 -9.57
CA GLY A 440 -0.99 32.69 -9.30
C GLY A 440 0.29 31.88 -9.40
N GLY A 441 1.43 32.58 -9.56
CA GLY A 441 2.75 31.96 -9.43
C GLY A 441 3.01 31.40 -8.02
N PHE A 442 3.84 30.36 -7.95
CA PHE A 442 4.33 29.84 -6.68
C PHE A 442 5.24 30.87 -5.99
N GLU A 443 5.01 31.08 -4.70
CA GLU A 443 5.87 31.88 -3.82
C GLU A 443 5.97 31.14 -2.49
N SER A 444 7.19 30.96 -1.99
CA SER A 444 7.40 30.36 -0.67
C SER A 444 6.86 31.28 0.42
N TYR A 445 6.25 30.69 1.44
CA TYR A 445 5.89 31.38 2.67
C TYR A 445 7.15 32.02 3.26
N GLN A 446 7.06 33.31 3.62
CA GLN A 446 8.19 34.10 4.10
C GLN A 446 8.49 33.80 5.59
N GLU A 447 8.76 32.54 5.90
CA GLU A 447 9.12 32.10 7.24
C GLU A 447 10.36 32.85 7.75
N ARG A 448 10.32 33.28 9.01
CA ARG A 448 11.47 33.90 9.65
C ARG A 448 12.53 32.84 9.98
N ILE A 449 13.66 32.91 9.30
CA ILE A 449 14.85 32.11 9.65
C ILE A 449 15.80 32.93 10.53
N ASP A 450 16.07 32.45 11.75
CA ASP A 450 17.03 33.03 12.68
C ASP A 450 17.87 31.91 13.32
N GLY A 451 19.16 31.84 12.98
CA GLY A 451 20.04 30.78 13.45
C GLY A 451 21.44 30.80 12.85
N ASN A 452 22.32 29.96 13.41
CA ASN A 452 23.68 29.74 12.92
C ASN A 452 23.75 28.55 11.95
N LYS A 453 24.70 28.56 11.01
CA LYS A 453 25.00 27.37 10.19
C LYS A 453 25.66 26.31 11.05
N ILE A 454 24.94 25.25 11.41
CA ILE A 454 25.41 24.17 12.29
C ILE A 454 25.01 22.79 11.75
N ARG A 455 25.63 21.74 12.31
CA ARG A 455 25.16 20.36 12.20
C ARG A 455 24.89 19.84 13.62
N ALA A 456 23.66 19.96 14.06
CA ALA A 456 23.20 19.50 15.36
C ALA A 456 21.73 19.10 15.27
N ARG A 457 21.31 18.13 16.09
CA ARG A 457 19.89 17.79 16.27
C ARG A 457 19.29 18.76 17.28
N SER A 458 18.04 19.20 17.05
CA SER A 458 17.31 20.00 18.03
C SER A 458 17.13 19.22 19.33
N GLU A 459 17.24 19.88 20.48
CA GLU A 459 16.99 19.26 21.78
C GLU A 459 15.51 18.85 21.94
N SER A 460 14.59 19.55 21.26
CA SER A 460 13.15 19.21 21.23
C SER A 460 12.88 17.82 20.63
N PHE A 461 13.80 17.29 19.82
CA PHE A 461 13.69 15.97 19.18
C PHE A 461 14.21 14.84 20.11
N ASN A 462 14.80 15.19 21.25
CA ASN A 462 15.37 14.24 22.22
C ASN A 462 14.28 13.66 23.14
N ASP A 463 13.32 12.97 22.52
CA ASP A 463 12.34 12.10 23.15
C ASP A 463 12.05 10.94 22.21
N HIS A 464 12.35 9.71 22.66
CA HIS A 464 12.30 8.53 21.79
C HIS A 464 11.30 7.48 22.27
N PHE A 465 10.73 7.65 23.47
CA PHE A 465 9.98 6.60 24.13
C PHE A 465 8.57 7.01 24.54
N SER A 466 8.30 8.30 24.74
CA SER A 466 6.99 8.77 25.24
C SER A 466 5.84 8.37 24.30
N GLN A 467 5.96 8.66 23.01
CA GLN A 467 4.92 8.34 22.03
C GLN A 467 4.91 6.87 21.62
N THR A 468 6.07 6.20 21.67
CA THR A 468 6.13 4.75 21.47
C THR A 468 5.36 4.01 22.56
N ARG A 469 5.47 4.49 23.81
CA ARG A 469 4.67 3.99 24.95
C ARG A 469 3.19 4.29 24.75
N LEU A 470 2.82 5.53 24.40
CA LEU A 470 1.44 5.90 24.06
C LEU A 470 0.87 4.92 23.02
N TYR A 471 1.60 4.65 21.94
CA TYR A 471 1.16 3.72 20.91
C TYR A 471 0.90 2.33 21.47
N TYR A 472 1.90 1.71 22.12
CA TYR A 472 1.76 0.37 22.67
C TYR A 472 0.62 0.25 23.70
N GLN A 473 0.47 1.25 24.58
CA GLN A 473 -0.57 1.26 25.61
C GLN A 473 -1.99 1.52 25.06
N SER A 474 -2.08 2.01 23.83
CA SER A 474 -3.33 2.25 23.10
C SER A 474 -3.82 1.03 22.31
N LEU A 475 -2.96 0.02 22.12
CA LEU A 475 -3.32 -1.21 21.45
C LEU A 475 -4.28 -2.05 22.31
N ALA A 476 -5.21 -2.74 21.65
CA ALA A 476 -6.05 -3.75 22.26
C ALA A 476 -5.18 -4.93 22.74
N PRO A 477 -5.65 -5.74 23.72
CA PRO A 477 -4.83 -6.82 24.28
C PRO A 477 -4.28 -7.84 23.25
N HIS A 478 -5.08 -8.18 22.23
CA HIS A 478 -4.62 -9.08 21.16
C HIS A 478 -3.57 -8.41 20.26
N GLU A 479 -3.72 -7.11 19.98
CA GLU A 479 -2.74 -6.32 19.22
C GLU A 479 -1.41 -6.20 19.98
N GLN A 480 -1.44 -6.01 21.31
CA GLN A 480 -0.25 -6.02 22.16
C GLN A 480 0.47 -7.37 22.14
N LYS A 481 -0.29 -8.47 22.22
CA LYS A 481 0.27 -9.82 22.11
C LYS A 481 0.94 -10.04 20.76
N HIS A 482 0.34 -9.61 19.66
CA HIS A 482 0.95 -9.73 18.33
C HIS A 482 2.26 -8.93 18.21
N VAL A 483 2.36 -7.76 18.85
CA VAL A 483 3.62 -7.00 18.96
C VAL A 483 4.69 -7.81 19.69
N VAL A 484 4.36 -8.40 20.85
CA VAL A 484 5.27 -9.28 21.60
C VAL A 484 5.75 -10.42 20.70
N ASP A 485 4.83 -11.12 20.05
CA ASP A 485 5.15 -12.25 19.17
C ASP A 485 6.01 -11.83 17.97
N ALA A 486 5.79 -10.64 17.40
CA ALA A 486 6.60 -10.10 16.32
C ALA A 486 8.04 -9.81 16.76
N TYR A 487 8.24 -9.13 17.90
CA TYR A 487 9.58 -8.89 18.45
C TYR A 487 10.30 -10.21 18.76
N VAL A 488 9.61 -11.19 19.35
CA VAL A 488 10.18 -12.51 19.62
C VAL A 488 10.58 -13.20 18.32
N PHE A 489 9.71 -13.20 17.31
CA PHE A 489 10.00 -13.81 16.01
C PHE A 489 11.20 -13.17 15.34
N GLU A 490 11.23 -11.84 15.23
CA GLU A 490 12.28 -11.08 14.55
C GLU A 490 13.64 -11.25 15.27
N LEU A 491 13.68 -10.99 16.58
CA LEU A 491 14.90 -11.09 17.38
C LEU A 491 15.41 -12.52 17.51
N SER A 492 14.55 -13.54 17.40
CA SER A 492 15.00 -14.94 17.37
C SER A 492 15.93 -15.24 16.18
N LYS A 493 15.81 -14.48 15.09
CA LYS A 493 16.61 -14.64 13.87
C LYS A 493 17.92 -13.84 13.88
N VAL A 494 18.07 -12.88 14.79
CA VAL A 494 19.30 -12.10 14.99
C VAL A 494 20.38 -12.99 15.63
N LYS A 495 21.51 -13.24 15.00
CA LYS A 495 22.50 -14.21 15.50
C LYS A 495 23.29 -13.69 16.71
N ARG A 496 23.58 -12.39 16.76
CA ARG A 496 24.37 -11.77 17.84
C ARG A 496 23.49 -11.49 19.06
N ILE A 497 23.73 -12.25 20.14
CA ILE A 497 22.95 -12.15 21.38
C ILE A 497 22.94 -10.72 21.95
N HIS A 498 24.08 -10.03 21.96
CA HIS A 498 24.17 -8.67 22.52
C HIS A 498 23.27 -7.65 21.81
N ILE A 499 22.91 -7.86 20.54
CA ILE A 499 21.94 -7.01 19.84
C ILE A 499 20.54 -7.23 20.43
N ARG A 500 20.14 -8.50 20.59
CA ARG A 500 18.86 -8.86 21.22
C ARG A 500 18.77 -8.30 22.63
N GLU A 501 19.85 -8.42 23.40
CA GLU A 501 19.91 -7.90 24.77
C GLU A 501 19.79 -6.37 24.79
N ARG A 502 20.46 -5.66 23.89
CA ARG A 502 20.37 -4.20 23.81
C ARG A 502 18.95 -3.75 23.45
N GLU A 503 18.33 -4.38 22.45
CA GLU A 503 16.95 -4.07 22.07
C GLU A 503 15.99 -4.26 23.26
N VAL A 504 16.05 -5.41 23.93
CA VAL A 504 15.16 -5.72 25.05
C VAL A 504 15.43 -4.82 26.27
N LYS A 505 16.70 -4.65 26.67
CA LYS A 505 17.07 -3.98 27.93
C LYS A 505 17.14 -2.46 27.81
N GLU A 506 17.45 -1.93 26.63
CA GLU A 506 17.66 -0.48 26.44
C GLU A 506 16.59 0.19 25.57
N ILE A 507 15.90 -0.53 24.69
CA ILE A 507 14.81 0.05 23.89
C ILE A 507 13.46 -0.34 24.49
N LEU A 508 13.12 -1.64 24.52
CA LEU A 508 11.80 -2.09 25.00
C LEU A 508 11.56 -1.73 26.46
N ALA A 509 12.54 -1.94 27.35
CA ALA A 509 12.39 -1.60 28.77
C ALA A 509 12.19 -0.10 29.02
N ASN A 510 12.66 0.76 28.10
CA ASN A 510 12.43 2.20 28.16
C ASN A 510 11.07 2.59 27.55
N ILE A 511 10.45 1.74 26.75
CA ILE A 511 9.08 1.91 26.24
C ILE A 511 8.08 1.41 27.28
N ASP A 512 8.08 0.10 27.57
CA ASP A 512 7.16 -0.54 28.51
C ASP A 512 7.82 -1.79 29.12
N LEU A 513 7.85 -1.87 30.45
CA LEU A 513 8.53 -2.96 31.15
C LEU A 513 7.83 -4.31 30.97
N ASP A 514 6.51 -4.32 30.88
CA ASP A 514 5.76 -5.57 30.70
C ASP A 514 6.04 -6.15 29.31
N LEU A 515 6.03 -5.31 28.26
CA LEU A 515 6.49 -5.69 26.92
C LEU A 515 7.89 -6.29 26.94
N ALA A 516 8.85 -5.58 27.55
CA ALA A 516 10.24 -6.05 27.62
C ALA A 516 10.37 -7.38 28.38
N GLN A 517 9.62 -7.57 29.47
CA GLN A 517 9.62 -8.80 30.25
C GLN A 517 9.02 -9.97 29.48
N GLN A 518 7.91 -9.77 28.77
CA GLN A 518 7.29 -10.80 27.95
C GLN A 518 8.22 -11.26 26.81
N VAL A 519 8.84 -10.30 26.10
CA VAL A 519 9.82 -10.59 25.04
C VAL A 519 11.08 -11.25 25.63
N GLY A 520 11.60 -10.69 26.72
CA GLY A 520 12.79 -11.19 27.41
C GLY A 520 12.63 -12.63 27.90
N LEU A 521 11.48 -12.95 28.50
CA LEU A 521 11.16 -14.31 28.94
C LEU A 521 11.25 -15.33 27.79
N LYS A 522 10.69 -14.99 26.62
CA LYS A 522 10.69 -15.88 25.44
C LYS A 522 12.08 -16.00 24.78
N LEU A 523 12.94 -14.98 24.93
CA LEU A 523 14.29 -14.97 24.39
C LEU A 523 15.38 -15.42 25.38
N GLY A 524 15.02 -15.68 26.64
CA GLY A 524 15.97 -16.03 27.71
C GLY A 524 16.82 -14.84 28.17
N ILE A 525 16.29 -13.62 28.09
CA ILE A 525 16.95 -12.37 28.47
C ILE A 525 16.32 -11.86 29.77
N GLU A 526 17.14 -11.71 30.81
CA GLU A 526 16.69 -11.16 32.09
C GLU A 526 16.43 -9.65 31.97
N VAL A 527 15.22 -9.23 32.34
CA VAL A 527 14.79 -7.82 32.36
C VAL A 527 14.45 -7.44 33.81
N PRO A 528 14.93 -6.28 34.30
CA PRO A 528 14.59 -5.81 35.64
C PRO A 528 13.08 -5.71 35.87
N LYS A 529 12.65 -5.96 37.11
CA LYS A 529 11.24 -5.84 37.50
C LYS A 529 10.75 -4.39 37.55
N ASN A 530 11.66 -3.46 37.87
CA ASN A 530 11.41 -2.03 37.98
C ASN A 530 12.46 -1.26 37.18
N SER A 531 12.11 -0.06 36.74
CA SER A 531 13.04 0.90 36.12
C SER A 531 13.11 2.14 36.99
N ASP A 532 14.33 2.57 37.30
CA ASP A 532 14.60 3.82 38.03
C ASP A 532 14.85 5.00 37.06
N LYS A 533 14.70 4.79 35.74
CA LYS A 533 14.94 5.83 34.72
C LYS A 533 13.76 6.81 34.67
N ASP A 534 14.04 8.10 34.86
CA ASP A 534 13.08 9.19 34.70
C ASP A 534 12.96 9.57 33.21
N LEU A 535 12.06 8.88 32.50
CA LEU A 535 11.82 9.09 31.07
C LEU A 535 10.64 10.05 30.85
N LYS A 536 10.73 10.85 29.77
CA LYS A 536 9.62 11.70 29.31
C LYS A 536 8.35 10.88 29.09
N LYS A 537 7.21 11.51 29.37
CA LYS A 537 5.87 10.94 29.21
C LYS A 537 5.07 11.83 28.26
N SER A 538 4.23 11.18 27.48
CA SER A 538 3.32 11.86 26.58
C SER A 538 2.18 12.50 27.38
N SER A 539 1.75 13.69 26.96
CA SER A 539 0.58 14.40 27.49
C SER A 539 -0.71 13.60 27.32
N VAL A 540 -0.79 12.80 26.25
CA VAL A 540 -1.82 11.78 26.03
C VAL A 540 -1.25 10.42 26.39
N GLU A 541 -1.88 9.69 27.30
CA GLU A 541 -1.43 8.35 27.72
C GLU A 541 -1.97 7.23 26.80
N LYS A 542 -3.20 7.38 26.30
CA LYS A 542 -3.85 6.44 25.39
C LYS A 542 -4.67 7.17 24.34
N SER A 543 -4.68 6.64 23.12
CA SER A 543 -5.47 7.13 22.00
C SER A 543 -6.30 6.00 21.40
N ALA A 544 -7.63 6.12 21.42
CA ALA A 544 -8.51 5.08 20.88
C ALA A 544 -8.31 4.91 19.36
N LYS A 545 -7.85 5.97 18.68
CA LYS A 545 -7.64 6.02 17.22
C LYS A 545 -6.40 5.27 16.74
N ILE A 546 -5.60 4.70 17.65
CA ILE A 546 -4.45 3.88 17.29
C ILE A 546 -4.87 2.44 16.95
N SER A 547 -5.82 1.88 17.70
CA SER A 547 -6.30 0.51 17.53
C SER A 547 -7.13 0.32 16.26
N PHE A 548 -7.11 -0.89 15.69
CA PHE A 548 -7.99 -1.28 14.60
C PHE A 548 -9.48 -1.24 15.01
N GLU A 549 -9.79 -1.37 16.30
CA GLU A 549 -11.15 -1.32 16.84
C GLU A 549 -11.86 0.03 16.58
N ALA A 550 -11.11 1.12 16.36
CA ALA A 550 -11.68 2.42 16.02
C ALA A 550 -12.17 2.53 14.57
N PHE A 551 -11.84 1.55 13.71
CA PHE A 551 -12.09 1.61 12.26
C PHE A 551 -12.74 0.33 11.73
N ILE A 552 -13.70 -0.21 12.48
CA ILE A 552 -14.50 -1.36 12.05
C ILE A 552 -15.26 -0.99 10.75
N PRO A 553 -15.14 -1.81 9.68
CA PRO A 553 -15.86 -1.61 8.43
C PRO A 553 -17.39 -1.53 8.65
N LYS A 554 -18.10 -0.75 7.83
CA LYS A 554 -19.57 -0.67 7.91
C LYS A 554 -20.27 -1.86 7.23
N ASP A 555 -19.60 -2.49 6.28
CA ASP A 555 -20.08 -3.57 5.43
C ASP A 555 -18.96 -4.60 5.18
N ILE A 556 -19.24 -5.60 4.34
CA ILE A 556 -18.30 -6.67 3.99
C ILE A 556 -17.94 -6.64 2.49
N LYS A 557 -18.08 -5.48 1.84
CA LYS A 557 -17.83 -5.33 0.40
C LYS A 557 -16.42 -5.77 0.03
N ALA A 558 -16.33 -6.59 -1.02
CA ALA A 558 -15.11 -7.22 -1.54
C ALA A 558 -14.41 -8.22 -0.61
N ARG A 559 -15.01 -8.60 0.53
CA ARG A 559 -14.46 -9.70 1.35
C ARG A 559 -14.60 -11.02 0.60
N LYS A 560 -13.53 -11.82 0.63
CA LYS A 560 -13.46 -13.11 -0.07
C LYS A 560 -13.90 -14.24 0.87
N ILE A 561 -14.84 -15.06 0.44
CA ILE A 561 -15.40 -16.17 1.20
C ILE A 561 -15.17 -17.47 0.42
N ALA A 562 -14.53 -18.43 1.06
CA ALA A 562 -14.32 -19.75 0.49
C ALA A 562 -15.56 -20.61 0.75
N VAL A 563 -16.19 -21.10 -0.32
CA VAL A 563 -17.32 -22.03 -0.25
C VAL A 563 -16.82 -23.41 -0.63
N LEU A 564 -16.54 -24.25 0.37
CA LEU A 564 -16.01 -25.59 0.14
C LEU A 564 -17.15 -26.52 -0.29
N VAL A 565 -17.00 -27.06 -1.51
CA VAL A 565 -18.02 -27.88 -2.16
C VAL A 565 -17.41 -29.19 -2.63
N HIS A 566 -18.09 -30.31 -2.35
CA HIS A 566 -17.74 -31.64 -2.84
C HIS A 566 -18.90 -32.23 -3.68
N ASP A 567 -18.66 -33.35 -4.36
CA ASP A 567 -19.70 -34.06 -5.14
C ASP A 567 -20.94 -34.35 -4.28
N ASN A 568 -22.13 -34.37 -4.88
CA ASN A 568 -23.44 -34.45 -4.21
C ASN A 568 -23.76 -33.31 -3.23
N VAL A 569 -23.23 -32.10 -3.47
CA VAL A 569 -23.55 -30.91 -2.67
C VAL A 569 -25.03 -30.52 -2.74
N ASN A 570 -25.57 -30.01 -1.64
CA ASN A 570 -26.87 -29.36 -1.61
C ASN A 570 -26.88 -28.05 -2.42
N GLN A 571 -27.52 -28.05 -3.59
CA GLN A 571 -27.57 -26.87 -4.47
C GLN A 571 -28.27 -25.67 -3.82
N ALA A 572 -29.29 -25.90 -2.98
CA ALA A 572 -30.07 -24.80 -2.42
C ALA A 572 -29.24 -23.93 -1.46
N ASN A 573 -28.34 -24.55 -0.69
CA ASN A 573 -27.43 -23.80 0.18
C ASN A 573 -26.34 -23.07 -0.63
N VAL A 574 -25.82 -23.67 -1.70
CA VAL A 574 -24.90 -22.98 -2.62
C VAL A 574 -25.55 -21.72 -3.22
N ASP A 575 -26.78 -21.85 -3.72
CA ASP A 575 -27.53 -20.74 -4.31
C ASP A 575 -27.80 -19.62 -3.28
N ALA A 576 -28.17 -19.98 -2.05
CA ALA A 576 -28.38 -19.03 -0.96
C ALA A 576 -27.11 -18.23 -0.63
N ILE A 577 -25.95 -18.90 -0.56
CA ILE A 577 -24.66 -18.25 -0.30
C ILE A 577 -24.31 -17.28 -1.43
N GLN A 578 -24.43 -17.70 -2.68
CA GLN A 578 -24.13 -16.86 -3.85
C GLN A 578 -25.06 -15.64 -3.93
N GLN A 579 -26.36 -15.83 -3.70
CA GLN A 579 -27.34 -14.74 -3.68
C GLN A 579 -27.06 -13.74 -2.56
N TRP A 580 -26.77 -14.23 -1.36
CA TRP A 580 -26.41 -13.38 -0.21
C TRP A 580 -25.11 -12.61 -0.46
N ALA A 581 -24.05 -13.29 -0.93
CA ALA A 581 -22.77 -12.64 -1.22
C ALA A 581 -22.93 -11.51 -2.25
N LYS A 582 -23.70 -11.75 -3.31
CA LYS A 582 -24.04 -10.73 -4.31
C LYS A 582 -24.79 -9.54 -3.71
N ALA A 583 -25.77 -9.79 -2.84
CA ALA A 583 -26.52 -8.72 -2.17
C ALA A 583 -25.63 -7.87 -1.25
N GLU A 584 -24.62 -8.48 -0.64
CA GLU A 584 -23.65 -7.83 0.25
C GLU A 584 -22.43 -7.26 -0.48
N SER A 585 -22.35 -7.44 -1.81
CA SER A 585 -21.15 -7.13 -2.60
C SER A 585 -19.88 -7.83 -2.08
N ALA A 586 -20.04 -9.00 -1.45
CA ALA A 586 -18.96 -9.89 -1.07
C ALA A 586 -18.64 -10.87 -2.21
N VAL A 587 -17.45 -11.45 -2.19
CA VAL A 587 -16.96 -12.37 -3.23
C VAL A 587 -16.97 -13.79 -2.65
N ALA A 588 -17.87 -14.65 -3.12
CA ALA A 588 -17.95 -16.04 -2.69
C ALA A 588 -17.44 -16.96 -3.81
N HIS A 589 -16.29 -17.61 -3.60
CA HIS A 589 -15.72 -18.57 -4.56
C HIS A 589 -16.14 -19.99 -4.22
N ILE A 590 -16.70 -20.70 -5.19
CA ILE A 590 -17.02 -22.12 -5.12
C ILE A 590 -15.72 -22.91 -5.33
N LEU A 591 -15.22 -23.50 -4.24
CA LEU A 591 -13.96 -24.24 -4.23
C LEU A 591 -14.21 -25.75 -4.15
N THR A 592 -13.75 -26.45 -5.17
CA THR A 592 -13.93 -27.90 -5.33
C THR A 592 -12.60 -28.66 -5.13
N PRO A 593 -12.60 -29.99 -4.89
CA PRO A 593 -11.34 -30.73 -4.71
C PRO A 593 -10.41 -30.70 -5.94
N THR A 594 -10.97 -30.55 -7.13
CA THR A 594 -10.25 -30.43 -8.41
C THR A 594 -10.80 -29.24 -9.20
N PRO A 595 -10.08 -28.69 -10.19
CA PRO A 595 -10.62 -27.62 -11.05
C PRO A 595 -11.84 -28.03 -11.91
N GLY A 596 -12.13 -29.33 -11.98
CA GLY A 596 -13.30 -29.84 -12.68
C GLY A 596 -14.60 -29.56 -11.90
N PRO A 597 -15.75 -29.53 -12.60
CA PRO A 597 -17.04 -29.39 -11.94
C PRO A 597 -17.34 -30.60 -11.06
N VAL A 598 -18.14 -30.35 -10.02
CA VAL A 598 -18.74 -31.39 -9.16
C VAL A 598 -20.21 -31.55 -9.50
N LEU A 599 -20.84 -32.66 -9.16
CA LEU A 599 -22.29 -32.83 -9.30
C LEU A 599 -22.99 -32.37 -8.03
N ASN A 600 -24.12 -31.69 -8.17
CA ASN A 600 -25.00 -31.40 -7.03
C ASN A 600 -25.93 -32.58 -6.71
N ASP A 601 -26.76 -32.41 -5.68
CA ASP A 601 -27.84 -33.30 -5.25
C ASP A 601 -28.83 -33.69 -6.37
N LYS A 602 -28.94 -32.87 -7.42
CA LYS A 602 -29.75 -33.10 -8.63
C LYS A 602 -28.96 -33.72 -9.79
N LYS A 603 -27.71 -34.14 -9.57
CA LYS A 603 -26.78 -34.69 -10.57
C LYS A 603 -26.45 -33.74 -11.72
N MET A 604 -26.57 -32.44 -11.49
CA MET A 604 -26.18 -31.40 -12.44
C MET A 604 -24.76 -30.89 -12.12
N PRO A 605 -23.95 -30.55 -13.14
CA PRO A 605 -22.61 -30.01 -12.92
C PRO A 605 -22.70 -28.61 -12.32
N LEU A 606 -21.91 -28.38 -11.27
CA LEU A 606 -21.63 -27.08 -10.66
C LEU A 606 -20.19 -26.70 -10.98
N ALA A 607 -20.00 -25.52 -11.57
CA ALA A 607 -18.69 -25.02 -11.95
C ALA A 607 -17.83 -24.69 -10.72
N SER A 608 -16.51 -24.80 -10.91
CA SER A 608 -15.51 -24.46 -9.91
C SER A 608 -14.91 -23.09 -10.22
N ASP A 609 -14.82 -22.23 -9.21
CA ASP A 609 -14.05 -20.98 -9.29
C ASP A 609 -12.56 -21.23 -8.99
N GLY A 610 -12.22 -22.40 -8.41
CA GLY A 610 -10.87 -22.79 -8.06
C GLY A 610 -10.82 -24.11 -7.31
N MET A 611 -9.66 -24.75 -7.29
CA MET A 611 -9.47 -25.96 -6.49
C MET A 611 -9.05 -25.59 -5.05
N GLN A 612 -9.60 -26.27 -4.05
CA GLN A 612 -9.33 -26.01 -2.62
C GLN A 612 -7.82 -26.00 -2.27
N LYS A 613 -7.01 -26.82 -2.95
CA LYS A 613 -5.55 -26.88 -2.76
C LYS A 613 -4.81 -25.69 -3.38
N GLY A 614 -5.34 -25.14 -4.46
CA GLY A 614 -4.78 -24.00 -5.19
C GLY A 614 -5.16 -22.67 -4.57
N GLU A 615 -6.32 -22.64 -3.92
CA GLU A 615 -6.92 -21.49 -3.26
C GLU A 615 -7.01 -21.73 -1.74
N PRO A 616 -5.87 -21.79 -1.00
CA PRO A 616 -5.85 -22.14 0.42
C PRO A 616 -6.56 -21.11 1.30
N SER A 617 -6.90 -21.52 2.53
CA SER A 617 -7.70 -20.70 3.46
C SER A 617 -7.13 -19.32 3.71
N VAL A 618 -5.79 -19.18 3.72
CA VAL A 618 -5.08 -17.90 3.89
C VAL A 618 -5.47 -16.83 2.87
N MET A 619 -5.99 -17.19 1.70
CA MET A 619 -6.42 -16.24 0.67
C MET A 619 -7.82 -15.63 0.92
N TYR A 620 -8.56 -16.15 1.90
CA TYR A 620 -9.95 -15.82 2.17
C TYR A 620 -10.16 -15.23 3.56
N ASP A 621 -11.21 -14.43 3.71
CA ASP A 621 -11.60 -13.80 4.97
C ASP A 621 -12.47 -14.73 5.84
N ALA A 622 -13.24 -15.64 5.23
CA ALA A 622 -14.10 -16.59 5.93
C ALA A 622 -14.35 -17.87 5.11
N VAL A 623 -14.91 -18.89 5.76
CA VAL A 623 -15.12 -20.23 5.15
C VAL A 623 -16.55 -20.73 5.40
N VAL A 624 -17.16 -21.32 4.38
CA VAL A 624 -18.43 -22.06 4.48
C VAL A 624 -18.22 -23.48 3.96
N ILE A 625 -18.57 -24.48 4.77
CA ILE A 625 -18.55 -25.90 4.38
C ILE A 625 -19.99 -26.31 4.10
N VAL A 626 -20.29 -26.58 2.83
CA VAL A 626 -21.66 -26.86 2.38
C VAL A 626 -22.02 -28.32 2.64
N ASP A 627 -23.27 -28.55 3.02
CA ASP A 627 -23.85 -29.87 3.24
C ASP A 627 -24.14 -30.63 1.92
N GLY A 628 -24.52 -31.89 2.05
CA GLY A 628 -24.77 -32.80 0.94
C GLY A 628 -24.50 -34.25 1.33
N ASP A 629 -24.81 -35.20 0.44
CA ASP A 629 -24.54 -36.63 0.63
C ASP A 629 -23.06 -36.95 0.35
N ASN A 630 -22.19 -36.35 1.18
CA ASN A 630 -20.75 -36.33 0.97
C ASN A 630 -19.92 -36.17 2.26
N TYR A 631 -20.52 -36.32 3.44
CA TYR A 631 -19.81 -36.17 4.73
C TYR A 631 -18.52 -36.98 4.80
N ASP A 632 -18.59 -38.28 4.51
CA ASP A 632 -17.45 -39.18 4.61
C ASP A 632 -16.33 -38.79 3.63
N VAL A 633 -16.71 -38.28 2.45
CA VAL A 633 -15.75 -37.78 1.45
C VAL A 633 -15.04 -36.53 1.97
N VAL A 634 -15.78 -35.56 2.53
CA VAL A 634 -15.19 -34.34 3.12
C VAL A 634 -14.28 -34.69 4.30
N LYS A 635 -14.73 -35.60 5.17
CA LYS A 635 -13.98 -36.05 6.35
C LYS A 635 -12.66 -36.74 6.00
N MET A 636 -12.62 -37.50 4.89
CA MET A 636 -11.42 -38.19 4.43
C MET A 636 -10.51 -37.29 3.57
N ASP A 637 -10.96 -36.11 3.17
CA ASP A 637 -10.18 -35.16 2.38
C ASP A 637 -9.23 -34.36 3.28
N GLY A 638 -7.93 -34.68 3.19
CA GLY A 638 -6.88 -34.00 3.93
C GLY A 638 -6.73 -32.52 3.57
N VAL A 639 -7.09 -32.11 2.35
CA VAL A 639 -7.07 -30.70 1.94
C VAL A 639 -8.18 -29.94 2.66
N ALA A 640 -9.42 -30.44 2.59
CA ALA A 640 -10.55 -29.84 3.29
C ALA A 640 -10.34 -29.79 4.81
N THR A 641 -9.80 -30.88 5.39
CA THR A 641 -9.43 -30.94 6.80
C THR A 641 -8.42 -29.84 7.17
N HIS A 642 -7.31 -29.74 6.43
CA HIS A 642 -6.31 -28.71 6.68
C HIS A 642 -6.89 -27.30 6.50
N TYR A 643 -7.75 -27.10 5.50
CA TYR A 643 -8.42 -25.82 5.23
C TYR A 643 -9.21 -25.32 6.45
N ILE A 644 -9.99 -26.20 7.06
CA ILE A 644 -10.81 -25.88 8.24
C ILE A 644 -9.91 -25.56 9.44
N LEU A 645 -8.90 -26.39 9.69
CA LEU A 645 -7.97 -26.21 10.82
C LEU A 645 -7.16 -24.91 10.66
N GLU A 646 -6.69 -24.60 9.46
CA GLU A 646 -5.93 -23.38 9.15
C GLU A 646 -6.81 -22.13 9.29
N ALA A 647 -8.02 -22.15 8.73
CA ALA A 647 -8.97 -21.05 8.90
C ALA A 647 -9.31 -20.81 10.38
N TYR A 648 -9.47 -21.89 11.16
CA TYR A 648 -9.75 -21.80 12.60
C TYR A 648 -8.55 -21.20 13.35
N LYS A 649 -7.33 -21.68 13.04
CA LYS A 649 -6.07 -21.19 13.60
C LYS A 649 -5.83 -19.71 13.29
N HIS A 650 -6.20 -19.27 12.10
CA HIS A 650 -6.14 -17.86 11.70
C HIS A 650 -7.37 -17.06 12.11
N LEU A 651 -8.17 -17.57 13.05
CA LEU A 651 -9.24 -16.85 13.73
C LEU A 651 -10.38 -16.41 12.80
N LYS A 652 -10.60 -17.13 11.69
CA LYS A 652 -11.63 -16.77 10.71
C LYS A 652 -13.02 -17.24 11.15
N PRO A 653 -14.09 -16.54 10.76
CA PRO A 653 -15.45 -17.07 10.86
C PRO A 653 -15.61 -18.31 9.95
N ILE A 654 -16.22 -19.38 10.48
CA ILE A 654 -16.46 -20.63 9.77
C ILE A 654 -17.92 -21.06 9.94
N VAL A 655 -18.57 -21.42 8.85
CA VAL A 655 -19.94 -21.96 8.83
C VAL A 655 -19.91 -23.44 8.44
N PHE A 656 -20.55 -24.30 9.24
CA PHE A 656 -20.73 -25.73 8.99
C PHE A 656 -22.22 -26.03 8.76
N LEU A 657 -22.60 -26.34 7.52
CA LEU A 657 -24.01 -26.60 7.19
C LEU A 657 -24.39 -28.07 7.40
N GLY A 658 -25.60 -28.33 7.87
CA GLY A 658 -26.20 -29.65 8.01
C GLY A 658 -25.34 -30.64 8.80
N ASP A 659 -25.00 -31.76 8.16
CA ASP A 659 -24.16 -32.82 8.73
C ASP A 659 -22.69 -32.41 8.96
N LYS A 660 -22.22 -31.32 8.32
CA LYS A 660 -20.83 -30.84 8.46
C LYS A 660 -20.54 -30.30 9.85
N LYS A 661 -21.57 -29.98 10.67
CA LYS A 661 -21.38 -29.65 12.10
C LYS A 661 -20.66 -30.76 12.88
N ASN A 662 -20.78 -32.02 12.44
CA ASN A 662 -20.09 -33.14 13.07
C ASN A 662 -18.55 -33.07 12.90
N LEU A 663 -18.04 -32.33 11.90
CA LEU A 663 -16.61 -32.10 11.72
C LEU A 663 -15.99 -31.33 12.90
N LEU A 664 -16.76 -30.53 13.63
CA LEU A 664 -16.28 -29.84 14.84
C LEU A 664 -15.75 -30.85 15.87
N ASN A 665 -16.49 -31.95 16.09
CA ASN A 665 -16.08 -33.01 17.00
C ASN A 665 -14.95 -33.86 16.42
N ASP A 666 -15.03 -34.23 15.14
CA ASP A 666 -14.00 -35.04 14.48
C ASP A 666 -12.64 -34.36 14.46
N LEU A 667 -12.62 -33.02 14.32
CA LEU A 667 -11.41 -32.19 14.30
C LEU A 667 -11.04 -31.62 15.68
N GLN A 668 -11.80 -31.95 16.73
CA GLN A 668 -11.59 -31.47 18.10
C GLN A 668 -11.57 -29.94 18.22
N LEU A 669 -12.41 -29.26 17.44
CA LEU A 669 -12.55 -27.81 17.47
C LEU A 669 -13.51 -27.37 18.57
N VAL A 670 -13.11 -26.36 19.34
CA VAL A 670 -13.99 -25.77 20.37
C VAL A 670 -15.01 -24.87 19.69
N VAL A 671 -16.29 -25.14 19.98
CA VAL A 671 -17.40 -24.31 19.50
C VAL A 671 -17.36 -22.95 20.19
N ASP A 672 -17.26 -21.89 19.41
CA ASP A 672 -17.26 -20.50 19.87
C ASP A 672 -18.18 -19.64 19.00
N LYS A 673 -18.15 -18.32 19.22
CA LYS A 673 -18.99 -17.36 18.49
C LYS A 673 -18.72 -17.34 16.98
N GLY A 674 -17.58 -17.83 16.52
CA GLY A 674 -17.16 -17.84 15.13
C GLY A 674 -17.21 -19.22 14.45
N THR A 675 -17.76 -20.24 15.10
CA THR A 675 -18.06 -21.56 14.50
C THR A 675 -19.57 -21.74 14.40
N LEU A 676 -20.14 -21.18 13.34
CA LEU A 676 -21.59 -21.21 13.11
C LEU A 676 -22.00 -22.55 12.52
N HIS A 677 -23.20 -23.02 12.86
CA HIS A 677 -23.76 -24.24 12.28
C HIS A 677 -25.29 -24.18 12.30
N ASP A 678 -25.90 -24.60 11.19
CA ASP A 678 -27.33 -24.73 11.01
C ASP A 678 -27.62 -25.65 9.81
N GLU A 679 -28.86 -26.06 9.59
CA GLU A 679 -29.26 -26.83 8.40
C GLU A 679 -29.29 -25.95 7.14
N GLY A 680 -29.63 -24.65 7.27
CA GLY A 680 -29.72 -23.72 6.15
C GLY A 680 -28.86 -22.47 6.31
N PHE A 681 -28.18 -22.03 5.25
CA PHE A 681 -27.28 -20.86 5.31
C PHE A 681 -27.98 -19.56 5.77
N ASN A 682 -29.23 -19.35 5.35
CA ASN A 682 -30.00 -18.14 5.70
C ASN A 682 -30.23 -17.99 7.22
N ALA A 683 -30.17 -19.07 8.00
CA ALA A 683 -30.32 -19.00 9.45
C ALA A 683 -29.11 -18.37 10.15
N VAL A 684 -27.93 -18.40 9.50
CA VAL A 684 -26.66 -17.94 10.06
C VAL A 684 -26.06 -16.74 9.32
N SER A 685 -26.65 -16.31 8.19
CA SER A 685 -26.07 -15.29 7.31
C SER A 685 -25.85 -13.94 7.99
N ASP A 686 -26.78 -13.50 8.83
CA ASP A 686 -26.67 -12.21 9.53
C ASP A 686 -25.55 -12.23 10.59
N GLN A 687 -25.47 -13.31 11.36
CA GLN A 687 -24.38 -13.50 12.31
C GLN A 687 -23.04 -13.66 11.59
N PHE A 688 -23.00 -14.37 10.48
CA PHE A 688 -21.79 -14.55 9.67
C PHE A 688 -21.28 -13.22 9.11
N LYS A 689 -22.18 -12.38 8.58
CA LYS A 689 -21.86 -11.02 8.15
C LYS A 689 -21.23 -10.20 9.27
N GLU A 690 -21.83 -10.22 10.45
CA GLU A 690 -21.34 -9.48 11.61
C GLU A 690 -19.93 -9.95 12.00
N LEU A 691 -19.66 -11.25 11.98
CA LEU A 691 -18.33 -11.79 12.31
C LEU A 691 -17.29 -11.40 11.26
N ILE A 692 -17.62 -11.44 9.96
CA ILE A 692 -16.73 -10.98 8.89
C ILE A 692 -16.43 -9.48 9.04
N ARG A 693 -17.44 -8.68 9.41
CA ARG A 693 -17.29 -7.24 9.67
C ARG A 693 -16.32 -6.97 10.82
N ASN A 694 -16.37 -7.77 11.88
CA ASN A 694 -15.42 -7.73 12.99
C ASN A 694 -14.08 -8.41 12.67
N HIS A 695 -13.87 -8.81 11.41
CA HIS A 695 -12.64 -9.34 10.82
C HIS A 695 -12.18 -10.71 11.33
N ARG A 696 -11.98 -10.88 12.64
CA ARG A 696 -11.46 -12.11 13.26
C ARG A 696 -12.08 -12.39 14.63
N ILE A 697 -11.96 -13.63 15.06
CA ILE A 697 -12.43 -14.13 16.35
C ILE A 697 -11.27 -14.05 17.36
N TRP A 698 -10.93 -12.84 17.81
CA TRP A 698 -9.77 -12.62 18.69
C TRP A 698 -9.80 -13.44 19.99
N ALA A 699 -10.98 -13.67 20.55
CA ALA A 699 -11.16 -14.50 21.74
C ALA A 699 -10.74 -15.98 21.56
N ARG A 700 -10.61 -16.45 20.32
CA ARG A 700 -10.17 -17.82 19.98
C ARG A 700 -8.65 -18.00 20.06
N GLU A 701 -7.88 -16.92 20.04
CA GLU A 701 -6.42 -16.96 19.83
C GLU A 701 -5.69 -17.94 20.75
N ALA A 702 -5.97 -17.91 22.05
CA ALA A 702 -5.34 -18.81 23.03
C ALA A 702 -5.58 -20.30 22.75
N ILE A 703 -6.75 -20.65 22.19
CA ILE A 703 -7.08 -22.04 21.82
C ILE A 703 -6.47 -22.36 20.45
N ALA A 704 -6.46 -21.40 19.52
CA ALA A 704 -5.94 -21.55 18.17
C ALA A 704 -4.44 -21.88 18.12
N GLU A 705 -3.64 -21.43 19.09
CA GLU A 705 -2.20 -21.76 19.17
C GLU A 705 -1.94 -23.27 19.26
N GLY A 706 -2.85 -24.03 19.87
CA GLY A 706 -2.75 -25.50 20.00
C GLY A 706 -3.16 -26.28 18.75
N ILE A 707 -3.69 -25.61 17.72
CA ILE A 707 -4.21 -26.28 16.52
C ILE A 707 -3.06 -26.65 15.57
N PRO A 708 -2.95 -27.94 15.16
CA PRO A 708 -1.87 -28.42 14.31
C PRO A 708 -2.11 -28.13 12.82
N ALA A 709 -2.06 -26.85 12.45
CA ALA A 709 -2.25 -26.36 11.08
C ALA A 709 -1.22 -25.30 10.66
#